data_AF-A0A8K0IE20-F1
#
_entry.id   AF-A0A8K0IE20-F1
#
_cell.length_a   1.000
_cell.length_b   1.000
_cell.length_c   1.000
_cell.angle_alpha   90.00
_cell.angle_beta   90.00
_cell.angle_gamma   90.00
#
_symmetry.space_group_name_H-M   'P 1'
#
loop_
_entity.id
_entity.type
_entity.pdbx_description
1 polymer ?
#
loop_
_entity_poly.entity_id
_entity_poly.type
_entity_poly.pdbx_seq_one_letter_code
_entity_poly.pdbx_strand_id
1 'polypeptide(L)'
;MAPPFLLLLLLLSSFRSSLSSNPSLSATPKHLTKSNNTVRIQWSGVPSPSPLDWLGIYSPPDSPDDHFIGYLFLNSSPSWPSGAGALHLPLVNLRSNYSFRLFRWTANEINYRHHDHDQNPLPGTRHRLAVSEEVGFERAAGPDQIHLSFTDREDEMRVMFLTGDGAQSFVRYGLEEGNLDQSVGTEVRRYERKDMCDSPANSSLGWRDPGFIHDGVMKSLKKGTRYYYKVGSDAGGWSEIHSFISRDNGSNETIAFLFGDMGTYTPYATFYRIQEESKSTVKWILRDIEALGNKPAIVSHIGDISYARGFSWIWDEFFNQIEPIASRVPYHVCIGNHEYDWPLQPWRPGWSYGVYRKDGGGECGVPYSLRFKMPGNSSLPTGTVAPNTENLYYSFDAGVVHFLYISTETNFLKGSDQYNFIKADLESVDRNKTPFIVVQGHRPMYTTSNEVTDTPMRERMLEHLEPLLVQYNVTLALWGHVHRYERFCPVKNFSCVDMASQFESGGAPVHVVIGMAGQDWQPIWEPRPTHLDVPIFPQPERSMYRGGEFGYTRLVATREKLTLTYIGNHDGQTHDMVEIPSGHTLKNDDGEGVVESTLSWYVKGAVMLMLGVFVGYALGFVTRCRRNNVQRATWTPVRMEESEANGP
;
A
#
# COMPACT_ATOMS: atom_id res chain seq x y z
N MET A 1 -2.44 -18.93 93.59
CA MET A 1 -2.71 -20.08 92.70
C MET A 1 -3.42 -19.56 91.47
N ALA A 2 -2.80 -19.69 90.30
CA ALA A 2 -3.45 -19.45 89.01
C ALA A 2 -4.30 -20.67 88.62
N PRO A 3 -5.26 -20.49 87.70
CA PRO A 3 -5.21 -21.34 86.51
C PRO A 3 -5.40 -20.55 85.21
N PRO A 4 -4.71 -20.93 84.11
CA PRO A 4 -4.92 -20.35 82.79
C PRO A 4 -5.63 -21.29 81.80
N PHE A 5 -6.40 -20.62 80.94
CA PHE A 5 -6.54 -20.78 79.48
C PHE A 5 -6.96 -22.10 78.81
N LEU A 6 -8.16 -22.00 78.23
CA LEU A 6 -8.67 -22.70 77.04
C LEU A 6 -7.73 -22.60 75.83
N LEU A 7 -7.56 -23.71 75.10
CA LEU A 7 -7.28 -23.69 73.66
C LEU A 7 -8.05 -24.84 73.00
N LEU A 8 -9.11 -24.51 72.25
CA LEU A 8 -9.85 -25.44 71.39
C LEU A 8 -9.54 -25.07 69.93
N LEU A 9 -8.81 -25.94 69.24
CA LEU A 9 -8.54 -25.84 67.81
C LEU A 9 -9.79 -26.26 67.02
N LEU A 10 -10.50 -25.29 66.46
CA LEU A 10 -11.52 -25.48 65.43
C LEU A 10 -10.84 -25.46 64.05
N LEU A 11 -10.69 -26.63 63.44
CA LEU A 11 -10.46 -26.78 62.00
C LEU A 11 -11.75 -26.43 61.25
N LEU A 12 -11.93 -25.15 60.93
CA LEU A 12 -12.91 -24.70 59.94
C LEU A 12 -12.26 -24.77 58.56
N SER A 13 -12.64 -25.80 57.82
CA SER A 13 -12.48 -25.88 56.37
C SER A 13 -13.15 -24.65 55.73
N SER A 14 -12.34 -23.69 55.33
CA SER A 14 -12.78 -22.64 54.42
C SER A 14 -12.91 -23.23 53.02
N PHE A 15 -14.01 -23.96 52.78
CA PHE A 15 -14.56 -24.05 51.43
C PHE A 15 -14.97 -22.63 51.03
N ARG A 16 -14.02 -21.87 50.47
CA ARG A 16 -14.38 -20.81 49.54
C ARG A 16 -15.01 -21.53 48.35
N SER A 17 -16.34 -21.61 48.34
CA SER A 17 -17.07 -21.75 47.10
C SER A 17 -16.58 -20.62 46.21
N SER A 18 -15.71 -20.92 45.24
CA SER A 18 -15.54 -20.01 44.11
C SER A 18 -16.94 -19.89 43.52
N LEU A 19 -17.62 -18.77 43.73
CA LEU A 19 -18.73 -18.43 42.86
C LEU A 19 -18.14 -18.49 41.47
N SER A 20 -18.49 -19.53 40.70
CA SER A 20 -18.26 -19.58 39.28
C SER A 20 -19.12 -18.48 38.69
N SER A 21 -18.59 -17.25 38.70
CA SER A 21 -19.15 -16.14 37.96
C SER A 21 -19.15 -16.58 36.50
N ASN A 22 -20.33 -16.64 35.88
CA ASN A 22 -20.42 -16.90 34.44
C ASN A 22 -19.49 -15.92 33.71
N PRO A 23 -18.75 -16.38 32.69
CA PRO A 23 -17.94 -15.49 31.86
C PRO A 23 -18.77 -14.31 31.38
N SER A 24 -18.23 -13.12 31.51
CA SER A 24 -18.85 -11.88 31.06
C SER A 24 -17.94 -11.19 30.07
N LEU A 25 -18.55 -10.51 29.10
CA LEU A 25 -17.86 -9.71 28.08
C LEU A 25 -18.66 -8.42 27.90
N SER A 26 -17.96 -7.30 27.86
CA SER A 26 -18.55 -5.97 27.71
C SER A 26 -17.72 -5.13 26.76
N ALA A 27 -18.37 -4.25 26.00
CA ALA A 27 -17.72 -3.34 25.07
C ALA A 27 -18.17 -1.89 25.34
N THR A 28 -17.20 -0.98 25.45
CA THR A 28 -17.44 0.43 25.79
C THR A 28 -16.49 1.37 25.03
N PRO A 29 -16.98 2.48 24.45
CA PRO A 29 -18.38 2.91 24.38
C PRO A 29 -19.22 2.03 23.42
N LYS A 30 -20.55 2.14 23.48
CA LYS A 30 -21.49 1.42 22.58
C LYS A 30 -21.70 2.13 21.25
N HIS A 31 -21.31 3.40 21.16
CA HIS A 31 -21.38 4.21 19.95
C HIS A 31 -20.04 4.90 19.73
N LEU A 32 -19.51 4.78 18.51
CA LEU A 32 -18.32 5.47 18.05
C LEU A 32 -18.70 6.60 17.11
N THR A 33 -18.00 7.72 17.18
CA THR A 33 -18.29 8.92 16.38
C THR A 33 -17.54 8.95 15.05
N LYS A 34 -16.42 8.23 14.90
CA LYS A 34 -15.68 8.11 13.65
C LYS A 34 -14.89 6.80 13.58
N SER A 35 -14.62 6.32 12.38
CA SER A 35 -13.65 5.24 12.13
C SER A 35 -12.31 5.49 12.84
N ASN A 36 -11.62 4.40 13.20
CA ASN A 36 -10.39 4.38 14.01
C ASN A 36 -10.53 4.87 15.46
N ASN A 37 -11.75 5.20 15.93
CA ASN A 37 -11.99 5.37 17.36
C ASN A 37 -11.97 4.01 18.08
N THR A 38 -11.44 4.02 19.30
CA THR A 38 -11.13 2.80 20.04
C THR A 38 -12.28 2.36 20.93
N VAL A 39 -12.64 1.09 20.83
CA VAL A 39 -13.50 0.40 21.81
C VAL A 39 -12.65 -0.34 22.84
N ARG A 40 -13.03 -0.23 24.10
CA ARG A 40 -12.50 -1.04 25.20
C ARG A 40 -13.39 -2.26 25.39
N ILE A 41 -12.81 -3.44 25.20
CA ILE A 41 -13.48 -4.74 25.34
C ILE A 41 -12.93 -5.40 26.60
N GLN A 42 -13.80 -5.63 27.59
CA GLN A 42 -13.41 -6.16 28.89
C GLN A 42 -14.15 -7.46 29.19
N TRP A 43 -13.42 -8.46 29.69
CA TRP A 43 -13.98 -9.72 30.16
C TRP A 43 -13.64 -10.01 31.61
N SER A 44 -14.45 -10.86 32.26
CA SER A 44 -14.16 -11.42 33.57
C SER A 44 -14.87 -12.76 33.79
N GLY A 45 -14.40 -13.55 34.76
CA GLY A 45 -15.04 -14.81 35.13
C GLY A 45 -14.74 -15.98 34.21
N VAL A 46 -13.66 -15.93 33.40
CA VAL A 46 -13.25 -17.06 32.56
C VAL A 46 -12.67 -18.18 33.44
N PRO A 47 -13.29 -19.36 33.52
CA PRO A 47 -12.82 -20.43 34.38
C PRO A 47 -11.64 -21.15 33.74
N SER A 48 -10.55 -21.37 34.48
CA SER A 48 -9.33 -22.02 33.97
C SER A 48 -8.83 -21.41 32.65
N PRO A 49 -8.38 -20.14 32.65
CA PRO A 49 -7.96 -19.44 31.43
C PRO A 49 -6.85 -20.18 30.70
N SER A 50 -6.89 -20.14 29.37
CA SER A 50 -5.90 -20.75 28.48
C SER A 50 -5.28 -19.71 27.55
N PRO A 51 -4.00 -19.86 27.14
CA PRO A 51 -3.41 -19.03 26.07
C PRO A 51 -4.16 -19.12 24.74
N LEU A 52 -4.96 -20.17 24.54
CA LEU A 52 -5.78 -20.39 23.34
C LEU A 52 -7.19 -19.78 23.45
N ASP A 53 -7.59 -19.26 24.62
CA ASP A 53 -8.86 -18.53 24.72
C ASP A 53 -8.74 -17.25 23.88
N TRP A 54 -9.78 -16.93 23.10
CA TRP A 54 -9.70 -15.90 22.07
C TRP A 54 -11.01 -15.11 21.93
N LEU A 55 -10.87 -13.90 21.42
CA LEU A 55 -11.92 -12.93 21.16
C LEU A 55 -12.15 -12.85 19.65
N GLY A 56 -13.35 -13.18 19.18
CA GLY A 56 -13.76 -13.00 17.80
C GLY A 56 -14.47 -11.67 17.57
N ILE A 57 -14.24 -11.08 16.40
CA ILE A 57 -14.77 -9.80 15.94
C ILE A 57 -15.79 -10.08 14.83
N TYR A 58 -17.02 -9.59 14.99
CA TYR A 58 -18.11 -9.85 14.06
C TYR A 58 -18.78 -8.55 13.65
N SER A 59 -18.90 -8.34 12.35
CA SER A 59 -19.77 -7.34 11.74
C SER A 59 -20.34 -7.95 10.46
N PRO A 60 -21.67 -8.14 10.34
CA PRO A 60 -22.71 -7.77 11.31
C PRO A 60 -22.76 -8.67 12.57
N PRO A 61 -23.45 -8.24 13.65
CA PRO A 61 -23.49 -8.96 14.93
C PRO A 61 -24.17 -10.32 14.88
N ASP A 62 -25.03 -10.57 13.90
CA ASP A 62 -25.79 -11.79 13.68
C ASP A 62 -25.05 -12.83 12.82
N SER A 63 -23.80 -12.54 12.43
CA SER A 63 -22.96 -13.46 11.67
C SER A 63 -22.79 -14.83 12.38
N PRO A 64 -22.74 -15.95 11.64
CA PRO A 64 -22.36 -17.25 12.21
C PRO A 64 -21.04 -17.19 12.98
N ASP A 65 -20.84 -18.06 13.98
CA ASP A 65 -19.63 -18.03 14.82
C ASP A 65 -18.34 -18.26 14.02
N ASP A 66 -18.40 -19.02 12.92
CA ASP A 66 -17.30 -19.27 11.97
C ASP A 66 -17.12 -18.17 10.91
N HIS A 67 -17.92 -17.10 10.95
CA HIS A 67 -17.86 -15.96 10.03
C HIS A 67 -17.34 -14.68 10.73
N PHE A 68 -16.34 -14.82 11.60
CA PHE A 68 -15.64 -13.67 12.18
C PHE A 68 -14.81 -12.95 11.11
N ILE A 69 -14.66 -11.63 11.20
CA ILE A 69 -13.78 -10.86 10.31
C ILE A 69 -12.33 -10.81 10.83
N GLY A 70 -12.16 -11.03 12.13
CA GLY A 70 -10.87 -11.03 12.80
C GLY A 70 -10.95 -11.56 14.22
N TYR A 71 -9.79 -11.75 14.84
CA TYR A 71 -9.68 -12.29 16.18
C TYR A 71 -8.40 -11.87 16.90
N LEU A 72 -8.42 -12.01 18.23
CA LEU A 72 -7.28 -11.77 19.11
C LEU A 72 -7.24 -12.84 20.21
N PHE A 73 -6.05 -13.35 20.53
CA PHE A 73 -5.90 -14.21 21.70
C PHE A 73 -5.95 -13.36 22.98
N LEU A 74 -6.61 -13.89 24.02
CA LEU A 74 -6.73 -13.18 25.30
C LEU A 74 -5.38 -13.00 26.00
N ASN A 75 -4.39 -13.83 25.68
CA ASN A 75 -3.04 -13.76 26.25
C ASN A 75 -2.28 -12.46 25.90
N SER A 76 -2.80 -11.67 24.96
CA SER A 76 -2.34 -10.31 24.67
C SER A 76 -2.62 -9.31 25.80
N SER A 77 -3.58 -9.59 26.70
CA SER A 77 -3.85 -8.77 27.89
C SER A 77 -3.09 -9.33 29.10
N PRO A 78 -2.16 -8.60 29.76
CA PRO A 78 -1.34 -9.13 30.86
C PRO A 78 -2.12 -9.77 32.03
N SER A 79 -3.35 -9.33 32.29
CA SER A 79 -4.20 -9.84 33.36
C SER A 79 -4.97 -11.13 33.01
N TRP A 80 -4.89 -11.62 31.77
CA TRP A 80 -5.63 -12.79 31.29
C TRP A 80 -5.55 -14.04 32.20
N PRO A 81 -4.43 -14.36 32.92
CA PRO A 81 -4.37 -15.56 33.74
C PRO A 81 -5.33 -15.53 34.93
N SER A 82 -5.82 -14.35 35.32
CA SER A 82 -6.83 -14.18 36.37
C SER A 82 -8.25 -14.55 35.92
N GLY A 83 -8.45 -14.81 34.62
CA GLY A 83 -9.75 -14.99 34.00
C GLY A 83 -10.49 -13.67 33.72
N ALA A 84 -9.78 -12.55 33.82
CA ALA A 84 -10.26 -11.22 33.48
C ALA A 84 -9.18 -10.45 32.69
N GLY A 85 -9.62 -9.51 31.86
CA GLY A 85 -8.71 -8.70 31.06
C GLY A 85 -9.43 -7.67 30.21
N ALA A 86 -8.66 -6.87 29.49
CA ALA A 86 -9.21 -5.88 28.58
C ALA A 86 -8.30 -5.67 27.36
N LEU A 87 -8.93 -5.42 26.22
CA LEU A 87 -8.28 -5.04 24.96
C LEU A 87 -8.86 -3.73 24.47
N HIS A 88 -8.06 -2.99 23.71
CA HIS A 88 -8.44 -1.72 23.09
C HIS A 88 -8.30 -1.89 21.58
N LEU A 89 -9.40 -1.73 20.86
CA LEU A 89 -9.43 -1.96 19.42
C LEU A 89 -9.97 -0.73 18.68
N PRO A 90 -9.19 -0.11 17.79
CA PRO A 90 -9.76 0.82 16.83
C PRO A 90 -10.65 0.04 15.86
N LEU A 91 -11.84 0.57 15.58
CA LEU A 91 -12.78 -0.03 14.64
C LEU A 91 -13.00 0.88 13.45
N VAL A 92 -13.14 0.29 12.27
CA VAL A 92 -13.58 0.97 11.05
C VAL A 92 -15.10 0.93 10.94
N ASN A 93 -15.72 1.97 10.39
CA ASN A 93 -17.15 1.96 10.13
C ASN A 93 -17.50 1.08 8.92
N LEU A 94 -17.87 -0.18 9.19
CA LEU A 94 -18.37 -1.13 8.18
C LEU A 94 -19.88 -1.00 7.89
N ARG A 95 -20.51 0.09 8.37
CA ARG A 95 -21.96 0.40 8.21
C ARG A 95 -22.90 -0.65 8.80
N SER A 96 -22.35 -1.53 9.62
CA SER A 96 -23.07 -2.44 10.47
C SER A 96 -22.45 -2.42 11.85
N ASN A 97 -23.27 -2.68 12.87
CA ASN A 97 -22.80 -2.83 14.23
C ASN A 97 -21.79 -3.97 14.33
N TYR A 98 -20.96 -3.88 15.37
CA TYR A 98 -20.03 -4.89 15.80
C TYR A 98 -20.59 -5.68 16.98
N SER A 99 -20.25 -6.95 17.09
CA SER A 99 -20.27 -7.68 18.35
C SER A 99 -18.95 -8.42 18.55
N PHE A 100 -18.62 -8.66 19.81
CA PHE A 100 -17.46 -9.43 20.19
C PHE A 100 -17.91 -10.70 20.89
N ARG A 101 -17.23 -11.80 20.62
CA ARG A 101 -17.56 -13.09 21.21
C ARG A 101 -16.31 -13.73 21.79
N LEU A 102 -16.44 -14.22 23.01
CA LEU A 102 -15.36 -14.90 23.71
C LEU A 102 -15.49 -16.40 23.49
N PHE A 103 -14.41 -17.06 23.11
CA PHE A 103 -14.37 -18.50 22.87
C PHE A 103 -13.27 -19.18 23.65
N ARG A 104 -13.51 -20.45 23.96
CA ARG A 104 -12.51 -21.40 24.40
C ARG A 104 -12.08 -22.28 23.23
N TRP A 105 -10.79 -22.33 22.98
CA TRP A 105 -10.20 -23.29 22.06
C TRP A 105 -9.23 -24.19 22.82
N THR A 106 -9.41 -25.50 22.70
CA THR A 106 -8.58 -26.48 23.43
C THR A 106 -7.53 -27.09 22.52
N ALA A 107 -6.37 -27.45 23.06
CA ALA A 107 -5.27 -28.02 22.28
C ALA A 107 -5.68 -29.30 21.51
N ASN A 108 -6.59 -30.09 22.07
CA ASN A 108 -7.11 -31.31 21.44
C ASN A 108 -8.05 -31.04 20.24
N GLU A 109 -8.52 -29.80 20.08
CA GLU A 109 -9.40 -29.37 18.99
C GLU A 109 -8.66 -28.61 17.88
N ILE A 110 -7.34 -28.46 17.98
CA ILE A 110 -6.54 -27.83 16.93
C ILE A 110 -6.59 -28.72 15.70
N ASN A 111 -7.16 -28.18 14.62
CA ASN A 111 -7.21 -28.85 13.33
C ASN A 111 -6.09 -28.30 12.43
N TYR A 112 -4.98 -29.04 12.35
CA TYR A 112 -3.84 -28.75 11.46
C TYR A 112 -4.13 -28.96 9.96
N ARG A 113 -5.39 -29.07 9.57
CA ARG A 113 -5.84 -29.02 8.18
C ARG A 113 -6.72 -27.81 7.89
N HIS A 114 -7.13 -27.05 8.91
CA HIS A 114 -7.96 -25.87 8.77
C HIS A 114 -7.15 -24.64 9.15
N HIS A 115 -6.49 -24.07 8.14
CA HIS A 115 -5.52 -23.00 8.31
C HIS A 115 -6.01 -21.68 7.70
N ASP A 116 -5.49 -20.58 8.21
CA ASP A 116 -5.52 -19.29 7.53
C ASP A 116 -4.60 -19.27 6.31
N HIS A 117 -4.56 -18.14 5.60
CA HIS A 117 -3.68 -17.95 4.44
C HIS A 117 -2.18 -18.02 4.78
N ASP A 118 -1.82 -17.84 6.05
CA ASP A 118 -0.45 -17.88 6.57
C ASP A 118 -0.06 -19.26 7.10
N GLN A 119 -0.91 -20.27 6.88
CA GLN A 119 -0.74 -21.66 7.33
C GLN A 119 -0.82 -21.85 8.86
N ASN A 120 -1.37 -20.88 9.60
CA ASN A 120 -1.65 -21.05 11.02
C ASN A 120 -3.01 -21.73 11.20
N PRO A 121 -3.16 -22.64 12.18
CA PRO A 121 -4.45 -23.21 12.51
C PRO A 121 -5.45 -22.14 12.96
N LEU A 122 -6.65 -22.15 12.38
CA LEU A 122 -7.71 -21.21 12.74
C LEU A 122 -8.34 -21.57 14.09
N PRO A 123 -8.63 -20.57 14.94
CA PRO A 123 -9.28 -20.82 16.22
C PRO A 123 -10.65 -21.49 16.10
N GLY A 124 -10.89 -22.52 16.90
CA GLY A 124 -12.17 -23.22 16.94
C GLY A 124 -13.28 -22.38 17.59
N THR A 125 -14.49 -22.46 17.02
CA THR A 125 -15.67 -21.65 17.42
C THR A 125 -16.71 -22.45 18.22
N ARG A 126 -16.41 -23.69 18.59
CA ARG A 126 -17.38 -24.61 19.23
C ARG A 126 -17.83 -24.15 20.62
N HIS A 127 -16.94 -23.54 21.41
CA HIS A 127 -17.20 -23.25 22.82
C HIS A 127 -17.27 -21.74 23.07
N ARG A 128 -18.41 -21.14 22.73
CA ARG A 128 -18.68 -19.73 23.02
C ARG A 128 -18.96 -19.54 24.52
N LEU A 129 -18.19 -18.67 25.16
CA LEU A 129 -18.27 -18.39 26.60
C LEU A 129 -19.13 -17.16 26.90
N ALA A 130 -19.02 -16.10 26.10
CA ALA A 130 -19.74 -14.85 26.31
C ALA A 130 -19.87 -14.06 24.99
N VAL A 131 -20.83 -13.13 24.95
CA VAL A 131 -21.06 -12.19 23.84
C VAL A 131 -21.17 -10.79 24.43
N SER A 132 -20.55 -9.81 23.82
CA SER A 132 -20.65 -8.40 24.23
C SER A 132 -21.99 -7.80 23.81
N GLU A 133 -22.30 -6.62 24.32
CA GLU A 133 -23.28 -5.77 23.65
C GLU A 133 -22.78 -5.32 22.27
N GLU A 134 -23.71 -4.88 21.43
CA GLU A 134 -23.38 -4.31 20.13
C GLU A 134 -22.70 -2.95 20.26
N VAL A 135 -21.75 -2.70 19.36
CA VAL A 135 -21.07 -1.41 19.21
C VAL A 135 -21.35 -0.89 17.82
N GLY A 136 -22.02 0.25 17.71
CA GLY A 136 -22.36 0.89 16.44
C GLY A 136 -21.59 2.18 16.20
N PHE A 137 -21.76 2.75 15.01
CA PHE A 137 -21.33 4.11 14.70
C PHE A 137 -22.51 5.07 14.76
N GLU A 138 -22.28 6.30 15.22
CA GLU A 138 -23.30 7.35 15.23
C GLU A 138 -23.70 7.74 13.81
N ARG A 139 -25.00 7.98 13.57
CA ARG A 139 -25.49 8.38 12.24
C ARG A 139 -24.95 9.73 11.76
N ALA A 140 -24.62 10.63 12.68
CA ALA A 140 -24.10 11.96 12.39
C ALA A 140 -22.56 12.03 12.43
N ALA A 141 -21.88 10.88 12.30
CA ALA A 141 -20.42 10.78 12.23
C ALA A 141 -19.78 11.57 11.07
N GLY A 142 -20.59 11.99 10.09
CA GLY A 142 -20.14 12.62 8.86
C GLY A 142 -19.56 11.60 7.87
N PRO A 143 -19.06 12.06 6.71
CA PRO A 143 -18.46 11.20 5.72
C PRO A 143 -17.13 10.58 6.13
N ASP A 144 -16.87 9.36 5.67
CA ASP A 144 -15.60 8.64 5.78
C ASP A 144 -14.99 8.41 4.38
N GLN A 145 -13.75 7.90 4.33
CA GLN A 145 -13.09 7.44 3.10
C GLN A 145 -12.87 8.57 2.09
N ILE A 146 -12.57 9.77 2.57
CA ILE A 146 -12.42 10.97 1.74
C ILE A 146 -11.13 10.87 0.93
N HIS A 147 -11.24 10.95 -0.40
CA HIS A 147 -10.10 10.88 -1.29
C HIS A 147 -10.27 11.77 -2.53
N LEU A 148 -9.15 12.30 -3.01
CA LEU A 148 -9.07 13.22 -4.14
C LEU A 148 -8.57 12.52 -5.40
N SER A 149 -8.97 13.01 -6.57
CA SER A 149 -8.37 12.64 -7.85
C SER A 149 -8.50 13.79 -8.85
N PHE A 150 -7.65 13.81 -9.87
CA PHE A 150 -7.83 14.75 -10.97
C PHE A 150 -9.02 14.39 -11.86
N THR A 151 -9.53 15.41 -12.55
CA THR A 151 -10.43 15.25 -13.70
C THR A 151 -9.67 15.51 -15.00
N ASP A 152 -10.36 15.46 -16.14
CA ASP A 152 -9.82 15.87 -17.44
C ASP A 152 -9.46 17.36 -17.50
N ARG A 153 -10.01 18.17 -16.59
CA ARG A 153 -9.80 19.62 -16.54
C ARG A 153 -8.80 20.00 -15.46
N GLU A 154 -7.82 20.80 -15.85
CA GLU A 154 -6.75 21.29 -14.96
C GLU A 154 -7.29 22.17 -13.82
N ASP A 155 -8.37 22.92 -14.05
CA ASP A 155 -8.99 23.81 -13.08
C ASP A 155 -10.05 23.12 -12.20
N GLU A 156 -10.06 21.79 -12.16
CA GLU A 156 -11.00 20.99 -11.39
C GLU A 156 -10.27 19.97 -10.50
N MET A 157 -10.84 19.70 -9.32
CA MET A 157 -10.41 18.64 -8.42
C MET A 157 -11.65 17.83 -8.01
N ARG A 158 -11.57 16.51 -8.16
CA ARG A 158 -12.62 15.60 -7.69
C ARG A 158 -12.36 15.23 -6.24
N VAL A 159 -13.44 15.16 -5.47
CA VAL A 159 -13.45 14.52 -4.16
C VAL A 159 -14.53 13.45 -4.15
N MET A 160 -14.15 12.26 -3.68
CA MET A 160 -15.06 11.17 -3.43
C MET A 160 -15.04 10.82 -1.94
N PHE A 161 -16.18 10.39 -1.42
CA PHE A 161 -16.34 10.03 -0.02
C PHE A 161 -17.54 9.10 0.16
N LEU A 162 -17.67 8.53 1.35
CA LEU A 162 -18.67 7.54 1.67
C LEU A 162 -19.60 8.00 2.79
N THR A 163 -20.88 7.68 2.66
CA THR A 163 -21.89 7.89 3.72
C THR A 163 -22.74 6.64 3.91
N GLY A 164 -23.49 6.61 5.02
CA GLY A 164 -24.40 5.50 5.35
C GLY A 164 -25.73 5.53 4.59
N ASP A 165 -26.11 6.64 3.96
CA ASP A 165 -27.36 6.78 3.22
C ASP A 165 -27.18 7.53 1.89
N GLY A 166 -28.16 7.41 0.98
CA GLY A 166 -28.09 8.04 -0.34
C GLY A 166 -28.56 9.49 -0.37
N ALA A 167 -28.66 10.18 0.78
CA ALA A 167 -29.16 11.54 0.81
C ALA A 167 -28.20 12.51 0.10
N GLN A 168 -28.74 13.63 -0.34
CA GLN A 168 -27.93 14.63 -1.05
C GLN A 168 -26.81 15.15 -0.15
N SER A 169 -25.58 15.03 -0.63
CA SER A 169 -24.39 15.58 0.00
C SER A 169 -23.69 16.57 -0.92
N PHE A 170 -22.85 17.41 -0.33
CA PHE A 170 -22.22 18.55 -0.96
C PHE A 170 -20.74 18.61 -0.60
N VAL A 171 -20.00 19.33 -1.43
CA VAL A 171 -18.66 19.81 -1.13
C VAL A 171 -18.77 21.31 -0.91
N ARG A 172 -18.23 21.81 0.20
CA ARG A 172 -18.02 23.25 0.41
C ARG A 172 -16.52 23.51 0.38
N TYR A 173 -16.08 24.52 -0.37
CA TYR A 173 -14.66 24.81 -0.56
C TYR A 173 -14.39 26.30 -0.72
N GLY A 174 -13.14 26.72 -0.46
CA GLY A 174 -12.72 28.11 -0.50
C GLY A 174 -11.21 28.28 -0.36
N LEU A 175 -10.74 29.51 -0.48
CA LEU A 175 -9.31 29.86 -0.33
C LEU A 175 -8.90 30.06 1.13
N GLU A 176 -9.86 30.27 2.03
CA GLU A 176 -9.65 30.49 3.45
C GLU A 176 -10.35 29.41 4.27
N GLU A 177 -9.66 28.84 5.25
CA GLU A 177 -10.20 27.76 6.09
C GLU A 177 -11.51 28.15 6.80
N GLY A 178 -11.62 29.40 7.26
CA GLY A 178 -12.81 29.92 7.92
C GLY A 178 -13.94 30.36 6.99
N ASN A 179 -13.74 30.35 5.67
CA ASN A 179 -14.70 30.87 4.69
C ASN A 179 -14.75 30.01 3.42
N LEU A 180 -15.63 29.00 3.44
CA LEU A 180 -15.88 28.08 2.33
C LEU A 180 -17.07 28.60 1.50
N ASP A 181 -16.82 29.59 0.66
CA ASP A 181 -17.80 30.38 -0.07
C ASP A 181 -18.37 29.69 -1.34
N GLN A 182 -17.72 28.62 -1.80
CA GLN A 182 -18.18 27.81 -2.94
C GLN A 182 -18.85 26.53 -2.46
N SER A 183 -19.87 26.07 -3.18
CA SER A 183 -20.51 24.78 -2.92
C SER A 183 -20.96 24.08 -4.19
N VAL A 184 -20.75 22.76 -4.24
CA VAL A 184 -21.18 21.88 -5.33
C VAL A 184 -21.91 20.67 -4.77
N GLY A 185 -22.94 20.20 -5.47
CA GLY A 185 -23.61 18.93 -5.16
C GLY A 185 -22.78 17.73 -5.61
N THR A 186 -23.14 16.55 -5.11
CA THR A 186 -22.48 15.28 -5.47
C THR A 186 -23.42 14.38 -6.28
N GLU A 187 -22.83 13.59 -7.18
CA GLU A 187 -23.48 12.38 -7.71
C GLU A 187 -23.32 11.24 -6.70
N VAL A 188 -24.29 10.32 -6.65
CA VAL A 188 -24.27 9.20 -5.71
C VAL A 188 -24.36 7.88 -6.47
N ARG A 189 -23.47 6.95 -6.14
CA ARG A 189 -23.42 5.60 -6.71
C ARG A 189 -23.23 4.56 -5.61
N ARG A 190 -23.61 3.31 -5.90
CA ARG A 190 -23.32 2.13 -5.07
C ARG A 190 -23.29 0.90 -5.96
N TYR A 191 -22.83 -0.20 -5.39
CA TYR A 191 -22.94 -1.53 -5.98
C TYR A 191 -23.61 -2.48 -4.99
N GLU A 192 -24.20 -3.53 -5.53
CA GLU A 192 -24.96 -4.55 -4.80
C GLU A 192 -24.27 -5.90 -4.85
N ARG A 193 -24.68 -6.82 -3.97
CA ARG A 193 -24.13 -8.19 -3.92
C ARG A 193 -24.21 -8.91 -5.27
N LYS A 194 -25.29 -8.67 -6.01
CA LYS A 194 -25.54 -9.25 -7.34
C LYS A 194 -24.64 -8.71 -8.45
N ASP A 195 -23.92 -7.62 -8.20
CA ASP A 195 -23.03 -6.98 -9.17
C ASP A 195 -21.67 -7.69 -9.20
N MET A 196 -21.30 -8.35 -8.09
CA MET A 196 -20.12 -9.20 -7.99
C MET A 196 -20.27 -10.46 -8.86
N CYS A 197 -19.17 -10.90 -9.47
CA CYS A 197 -19.18 -12.07 -10.34
C CYS A 197 -19.42 -13.39 -9.61
N ASP A 198 -18.78 -13.58 -8.44
CA ASP A 198 -18.74 -14.90 -7.79
C ASP A 198 -18.34 -14.81 -6.30
N SER A 199 -18.30 -15.96 -5.63
CA SER A 199 -17.85 -16.12 -4.25
C SER A 199 -16.31 -16.00 -4.16
N PRO A 200 -15.76 -15.43 -3.06
CA PRO A 200 -16.45 -14.95 -1.86
C PRO A 200 -17.14 -13.59 -1.99
N ALA A 201 -16.86 -12.79 -3.02
CA ALA A 201 -17.39 -11.42 -3.17
C ALA A 201 -18.92 -11.33 -3.08
N ASN A 202 -19.65 -12.28 -3.66
CA ASN A 202 -21.12 -12.32 -3.60
C ASN A 202 -21.69 -13.18 -2.44
N SER A 203 -20.84 -13.77 -1.60
CA SER A 203 -21.25 -14.66 -0.50
C SER A 203 -21.54 -13.86 0.78
N SER A 204 -22.30 -14.43 1.73
CA SER A 204 -22.52 -13.79 3.03
C SER A 204 -21.24 -13.61 3.86
N LEU A 205 -20.20 -14.41 3.60
CA LEU A 205 -18.92 -14.29 4.27
C LEU A 205 -18.16 -13.05 3.76
N GLY A 206 -18.04 -12.91 2.43
CA GLY A 206 -17.26 -11.84 1.80
C GLY A 206 -18.01 -10.51 1.64
N TRP A 207 -19.31 -10.54 1.33
CA TRP A 207 -20.09 -9.33 1.03
C TRP A 207 -20.44 -8.53 2.29
N ARG A 208 -20.22 -7.21 2.23
CA ARG A 208 -20.83 -6.20 3.10
C ARG A 208 -21.37 -5.07 2.22
N ASP A 209 -22.47 -4.46 2.67
CA ASP A 209 -23.02 -3.28 1.99
C ASP A 209 -21.92 -2.20 1.93
N PRO A 210 -21.60 -1.63 0.76
CA PRO A 210 -20.56 -0.63 0.64
C PRO A 210 -21.01 0.76 1.12
N GLY A 211 -22.30 1.00 1.36
CA GLY A 211 -22.86 2.32 1.61
C GLY A 211 -23.13 3.08 0.32
N PHE A 212 -23.00 4.40 0.38
CA PHE A 212 -23.25 5.30 -0.74
C PHE A 212 -22.00 6.12 -1.03
N ILE A 213 -21.51 6.00 -2.26
CA ILE A 213 -20.29 6.64 -2.74
C ILE A 213 -20.69 7.95 -3.41
N HIS A 214 -20.22 9.05 -2.87
CA HIS A 214 -20.46 10.39 -3.37
C HIS A 214 -19.29 10.84 -4.23
N ASP A 215 -19.60 11.53 -5.34
CA ASP A 215 -18.65 12.08 -6.28
C ASP A 215 -18.96 13.57 -6.51
N GLY A 216 -18.06 14.45 -6.05
CA GLY A 216 -18.16 15.90 -6.21
C GLY A 216 -16.96 16.49 -6.93
N VAL A 217 -17.20 17.48 -7.78
CA VAL A 217 -16.14 18.16 -8.55
C VAL A 217 -16.07 19.64 -8.17
N MET A 218 -14.99 20.03 -7.50
CA MET A 218 -14.65 21.43 -7.23
C MET A 218 -14.10 22.06 -8.51
N LYS A 219 -14.62 23.22 -8.89
CA LYS A 219 -14.36 23.84 -10.21
C LYS A 219 -13.75 25.22 -10.10
N SER A 220 -13.20 25.70 -11.21
CA SER A 220 -12.62 27.04 -11.37
C SER A 220 -11.50 27.31 -10.36
N LEU A 221 -10.68 26.29 -10.12
CA LEU A 221 -9.56 26.35 -9.20
C LEU A 221 -8.41 27.15 -9.82
N LYS A 222 -7.83 28.08 -9.05
CA LYS A 222 -6.57 28.72 -9.41
C LYS A 222 -5.46 27.68 -9.36
N LYS A 223 -4.50 27.72 -10.29
CA LYS A 223 -3.38 26.77 -10.36
C LYS A 223 -2.46 26.87 -9.15
N GLY A 224 -1.91 25.76 -8.68
CA GLY A 224 -0.88 25.71 -7.63
C GLY A 224 -1.28 26.40 -6.32
N THR A 225 -2.57 26.42 -6.00
CA THR A 225 -3.16 27.21 -4.93
C THR A 225 -3.74 26.29 -3.86
N ARG A 226 -3.58 26.66 -2.59
CA ARG A 226 -4.22 25.94 -1.48
C ARG A 226 -5.72 26.23 -1.46
N TYR A 227 -6.50 25.17 -1.43
CA TYR A 227 -7.95 25.21 -1.18
C TYR A 227 -8.26 24.41 0.08
N TYR A 228 -9.20 24.93 0.85
CA TYR A 228 -9.80 24.25 1.99
C TYR A 228 -11.17 23.72 1.57
N TYR A 229 -11.55 22.55 2.08
CA TYR A 229 -12.84 21.95 1.76
C TYR A 229 -13.37 21.06 2.88
N LYS A 230 -14.68 20.83 2.87
CA LYS A 230 -15.35 19.81 3.67
C LYS A 230 -16.48 19.17 2.87
N VAL A 231 -16.83 17.95 3.24
CA VAL A 231 -17.84 17.15 2.54
C VAL A 231 -18.96 16.71 3.50
N GLY A 232 -20.15 16.49 2.96
CA GLY A 232 -21.30 16.00 3.72
C GLY A 232 -22.54 16.88 3.56
N SER A 233 -23.37 16.95 4.60
CA SER A 233 -24.60 17.74 4.58
C SER A 233 -25.01 18.18 5.98
N ASP A 234 -25.88 19.19 6.06
CA ASP A 234 -26.41 19.65 7.36
C ASP A 234 -27.27 18.58 8.05
N ALA A 235 -27.82 17.61 7.30
CA ALA A 235 -28.61 16.50 7.83
C ALA A 235 -27.76 15.27 8.23
N GLY A 236 -26.75 14.92 7.43
CA GLY A 236 -25.89 13.75 7.62
C GLY A 236 -24.59 14.01 8.39
N GLY A 237 -24.30 15.27 8.69
CA GLY A 237 -23.03 15.70 9.28
C GLY A 237 -22.02 16.12 8.22
N TRP A 238 -21.09 17.00 8.63
CA TRP A 238 -19.97 17.44 7.81
C TRP A 238 -18.68 16.78 8.29
N SER A 239 -17.76 16.49 7.36
CA SER A 239 -16.39 16.16 7.69
C SER A 239 -15.69 17.34 8.39
N GLU A 240 -14.54 17.04 8.99
CA GLU A 240 -13.53 18.06 9.30
C GLU A 240 -13.11 18.82 8.03
N ILE A 241 -12.49 19.99 8.23
CA ILE A 241 -11.94 20.75 7.11
C ILE A 241 -10.61 20.12 6.68
N HIS A 242 -10.53 19.75 5.41
CA HIS A 242 -9.33 19.28 4.74
C HIS A 242 -8.75 20.39 3.84
N SER A 243 -7.53 20.20 3.36
CA SER A 243 -6.96 21.09 2.33
C SER A 243 -6.09 20.34 1.34
N PHE A 244 -6.00 20.87 0.12
CA PHE A 244 -5.15 20.37 -0.95
C PHE A 244 -4.52 21.52 -1.72
N ILE A 245 -3.48 21.23 -2.51
CA ILE A 245 -2.93 22.15 -3.50
C ILE A 245 -3.47 21.77 -4.88
N SER A 246 -4.12 22.70 -5.56
CA SER A 246 -4.66 22.50 -6.90
C SER A 246 -3.56 22.24 -7.93
N ARG A 247 -3.93 21.57 -9.02
CA ARG A 247 -3.04 21.20 -10.12
C ARG A 247 -2.42 22.44 -10.79
N ASP A 248 -1.19 22.29 -11.26
CA ASP A 248 -0.48 23.30 -12.04
C ASP A 248 0.37 22.64 -13.14
N ASN A 249 -0.19 22.55 -14.35
CA ASN A 249 0.54 22.02 -15.51
C ASN A 249 1.56 23.02 -16.07
N GLY A 250 1.55 24.27 -15.58
CA GLY A 250 2.56 25.28 -15.87
C GLY A 250 3.80 25.17 -14.97
N SER A 251 3.74 24.38 -13.91
CA SER A 251 4.84 24.22 -12.96
C SER A 251 6.12 23.71 -13.64
N ASN A 252 7.27 24.22 -13.20
CA ASN A 252 8.58 23.73 -13.61
C ASN A 252 9.09 22.56 -12.75
N GLU A 253 8.25 22.09 -11.82
CA GLU A 253 8.55 20.98 -10.91
C GLU A 253 7.35 20.02 -10.83
N THR A 254 7.63 18.72 -10.75
CA THR A 254 6.65 17.66 -10.49
C THR A 254 7.12 16.83 -9.32
N ILE A 255 6.22 16.55 -8.37
CA ILE A 255 6.46 15.68 -7.23
C ILE A 255 5.42 14.57 -7.24
N ALA A 256 5.85 13.32 -7.15
CA ALA A 256 4.94 12.18 -7.05
C ALA A 256 5.47 11.11 -6.08
N PHE A 257 4.54 10.43 -5.41
CA PHE A 257 4.80 9.24 -4.59
C PHE A 257 4.19 8.04 -5.32
N LEU A 258 5.02 7.07 -5.71
CA LEU A 258 4.65 6.03 -6.66
C LEU A 258 4.99 4.66 -6.06
N PHE A 259 4.05 3.72 -6.11
CA PHE A 259 4.21 2.35 -5.61
C PHE A 259 3.08 1.44 -6.13
N GLY A 260 3.27 0.12 -6.07
CA GLY A 260 2.23 -0.88 -6.26
C GLY A 260 2.09 -1.77 -5.01
N ASP A 261 1.01 -2.55 -4.95
CA ASP A 261 0.96 -3.76 -4.11
C ASP A 261 1.00 -3.45 -2.59
N MET A 262 0.35 -2.36 -2.19
CA MET A 262 0.39 -1.91 -0.80
C MET A 262 -0.48 -2.78 0.10
N GLY A 263 -1.70 -3.10 -0.35
CA GLY A 263 -2.71 -3.71 0.51
C GLY A 263 -3.09 -2.83 1.70
N THR A 264 -3.55 -3.47 2.77
CA THR A 264 -3.97 -2.80 4.00
C THR A 264 -3.39 -3.48 5.24
N TYR A 265 -3.58 -2.85 6.39
CA TYR A 265 -3.30 -3.37 7.71
C TYR A 265 -4.58 -3.51 8.54
N THR A 266 -4.60 -4.43 9.50
CA THR A 266 -5.65 -4.56 10.53
C THR A 266 -5.01 -4.65 11.92
N PRO A 267 -5.63 -4.09 12.98
CA PRO A 267 -5.12 -4.17 14.36
C PRO A 267 -5.37 -5.52 15.04
N TYR A 268 -5.83 -6.52 14.28
CA TYR A 268 -6.19 -7.85 14.72
C TYR A 268 -5.80 -8.87 13.65
N ALA A 269 -5.68 -10.14 14.07
CA ALA A 269 -5.47 -11.25 13.14
C ALA A 269 -6.76 -11.57 12.39
N THR A 270 -6.63 -12.17 11.21
CA THR A 270 -7.76 -12.58 10.38
C THR A 270 -7.43 -13.92 9.71
N PHE A 271 -8.44 -14.60 9.19
CA PHE A 271 -8.26 -15.82 8.41
C PHE A 271 -7.64 -15.56 7.02
N TYR A 272 -7.54 -14.28 6.65
CA TYR A 272 -6.99 -13.78 5.40
C TYR A 272 -5.63 -13.13 5.62
N ARG A 273 -4.68 -13.29 4.68
CA ARG A 273 -3.36 -12.64 4.79
C ARG A 273 -3.49 -11.14 4.54
N ILE A 274 -3.00 -10.33 5.48
CA ILE A 274 -3.03 -8.85 5.46
C ILE A 274 -1.60 -8.31 5.36
N GLN A 275 -1.42 -7.18 4.68
CA GLN A 275 -0.12 -6.59 4.36
C GLN A 275 0.32 -5.63 5.47
N GLU A 276 0.75 -6.16 6.61
CA GLU A 276 1.03 -5.35 7.80
C GLU A 276 2.01 -4.18 7.58
N GLU A 277 2.96 -4.33 6.66
CA GLU A 277 3.98 -3.32 6.35
C GLU A 277 3.44 -2.11 5.57
N SER A 278 2.21 -2.22 5.04
CA SER A 278 1.49 -1.10 4.42
C SER A 278 1.37 0.12 5.36
N LYS A 279 1.22 -0.12 6.68
CA LYS A 279 1.15 0.96 7.70
C LYS A 279 2.44 1.79 7.74
N SER A 280 3.59 1.15 7.58
CA SER A 280 4.91 1.79 7.60
C SER A 280 5.09 2.64 6.33
N THR A 281 4.67 2.11 5.18
CA THR A 281 4.69 2.82 3.89
C THR A 281 3.82 4.09 3.95
N VAL A 282 2.58 3.98 4.41
CA VAL A 282 1.65 5.12 4.59
C VAL A 282 2.23 6.16 5.55
N LYS A 283 2.80 5.73 6.69
CA LYS A 283 3.43 6.64 7.67
C LYS A 283 4.51 7.52 7.03
N TRP A 284 5.40 6.94 6.23
CA TRP A 284 6.49 7.70 5.62
C TRP A 284 6.04 8.60 4.48
N ILE A 285 5.10 8.15 3.65
CA ILE A 285 4.50 9.00 2.60
C ILE A 285 3.81 10.20 3.26
N LEU A 286 3.07 9.99 4.34
CA LEU A 286 2.41 11.06 5.08
C LEU A 286 3.41 12.09 5.61
N ARG A 287 4.50 11.65 6.24
CA ARG A 287 5.60 12.54 6.68
C ARG A 287 6.13 13.39 5.52
N ASP A 288 6.38 12.76 4.38
CA ASP A 288 6.97 13.44 3.23
C ASP A 288 6.00 14.44 2.59
N ILE A 289 4.70 14.11 2.52
CA ILE A 289 3.64 15.02 2.07
C ILE A 289 3.53 16.24 2.99
N GLU A 290 3.57 16.05 4.31
CA GLU A 290 3.53 17.14 5.28
C GLU A 290 4.72 18.11 5.11
N ALA A 291 5.87 17.60 4.67
CA ALA A 291 7.07 18.41 4.42
C ALA A 291 7.00 19.23 3.11
N LEU A 292 6.05 18.99 2.21
CA LEU A 292 5.97 19.67 0.91
C LEU A 292 5.50 21.13 0.99
N GLY A 293 4.82 21.52 2.08
CA GLY A 293 4.23 22.84 2.21
C GLY A 293 3.18 23.10 1.12
N ASN A 294 3.41 24.10 0.26
CA ASN A 294 2.48 24.52 -0.80
C ASN A 294 2.83 23.95 -2.19
N LYS A 295 3.66 22.90 -2.27
CA LYS A 295 3.98 22.27 -3.55
C LYS A 295 2.88 21.26 -3.94
N PRO A 296 2.35 21.30 -5.18
CA PRO A 296 1.48 20.24 -5.68
C PRO A 296 2.22 18.90 -5.72
N ALA A 297 1.52 17.84 -5.39
CA ALA A 297 2.01 16.47 -5.54
C ALA A 297 0.87 15.54 -5.95
N ILE A 298 1.23 14.32 -6.35
CA ILE A 298 0.29 13.23 -6.62
C ILE A 298 0.75 11.95 -5.93
N VAL A 299 -0.20 11.05 -5.68
CA VAL A 299 0.09 9.64 -5.37
C VAL A 299 -0.33 8.78 -6.55
N SER A 300 0.49 7.80 -6.90
CA SER A 300 0.19 6.78 -7.91
C SER A 300 0.32 5.38 -7.30
N HIS A 301 -0.79 4.67 -7.21
CA HIS A 301 -0.87 3.30 -6.70
C HIS A 301 -1.16 2.33 -7.86
N ILE A 302 -0.13 1.67 -8.38
CA ILE A 302 -0.17 1.00 -9.69
C ILE A 302 -0.65 -0.46 -9.62
N GLY A 303 -1.84 -0.66 -9.04
CA GLY A 303 -2.55 -1.95 -8.97
C GLY A 303 -2.27 -2.74 -7.69
N ASP A 304 -3.10 -3.76 -7.47
CA ASP A 304 -3.16 -4.56 -6.26
C ASP A 304 -3.36 -3.70 -5.02
N ILE A 305 -4.53 -3.07 -5.00
CA ILE A 305 -4.80 -1.90 -4.17
C ILE A 305 -4.98 -2.31 -2.71
N SER A 306 -6.00 -3.12 -2.43
CA SER A 306 -6.39 -3.48 -1.06
C SER A 306 -6.14 -4.95 -0.72
N TYR A 307 -5.98 -5.81 -1.73
CA TYR A 307 -6.08 -7.26 -1.62
C TYR A 307 -7.38 -7.74 -0.95
N ALA A 308 -8.49 -7.01 -1.10
CA ALA A 308 -9.79 -7.41 -0.56
C ALA A 308 -10.25 -8.76 -1.12
N ARG A 309 -10.08 -8.99 -2.43
CA ARG A 309 -10.27 -10.30 -3.08
C ARG A 309 -11.59 -10.97 -2.67
N GLY A 310 -12.65 -10.17 -2.66
CA GLY A 310 -14.02 -10.58 -2.33
C GLY A 310 -14.41 -10.45 -0.85
N PHE A 311 -13.52 -10.03 0.04
CA PHE A 311 -13.86 -9.69 1.42
C PHE A 311 -13.98 -8.17 1.56
N SER A 312 -15.18 -7.65 1.32
CA SER A 312 -15.38 -6.22 1.08
C SER A 312 -15.03 -5.30 2.26
N TRP A 313 -15.00 -5.83 3.48
CA TRP A 313 -14.58 -5.06 4.67
C TRP A 313 -13.12 -4.62 4.59
N ILE A 314 -12.28 -5.33 3.83
CA ILE A 314 -10.87 -4.97 3.58
C ILE A 314 -10.78 -3.69 2.73
N TRP A 315 -11.72 -3.44 1.81
CA TRP A 315 -11.78 -2.16 1.10
C TRP A 315 -12.00 -1.00 2.07
N ASP A 316 -12.84 -1.17 3.09
CA ASP A 316 -13.10 -0.13 4.08
C ASP A 316 -11.88 0.14 4.98
N GLU A 317 -11.16 -0.91 5.40
CA GLU A 317 -9.88 -0.78 6.10
C GLU A 317 -8.86 -0.02 5.25
N PHE A 318 -8.72 -0.38 3.97
CA PHE A 318 -7.81 0.27 3.03
C PHE A 318 -8.11 1.77 2.89
N PHE A 319 -9.37 2.14 2.63
CA PHE A 319 -9.73 3.54 2.44
C PHE A 319 -9.54 4.37 3.72
N ASN A 320 -9.81 3.78 4.90
CA ASN A 320 -9.51 4.42 6.17
C ASN A 320 -8.01 4.60 6.41
N GLN A 321 -7.20 3.63 6.00
CA GLN A 321 -5.74 3.72 6.09
C GLN A 321 -5.17 4.84 5.19
N ILE A 322 -5.72 5.04 3.99
CA ILE A 322 -5.19 6.05 3.05
C ILE A 322 -5.82 7.45 3.20
N GLU A 323 -6.98 7.61 3.84
CA GLU A 323 -7.69 8.90 3.99
C GLU A 323 -6.77 10.07 4.44
N PRO A 324 -5.83 9.89 5.41
CA PRO A 324 -4.91 10.97 5.81
C PRO A 324 -4.01 11.49 4.68
N ILE A 325 -3.74 10.67 3.66
CA ILE A 325 -2.98 11.03 2.45
C ILE A 325 -3.96 11.51 1.37
N ALA A 326 -4.96 10.68 1.07
CA ALA A 326 -5.82 10.83 -0.10
C ALA A 326 -6.77 12.03 0.02
N SER A 327 -7.09 12.48 1.24
CA SER A 327 -7.85 13.73 1.46
C SER A 327 -7.02 15.02 1.24
N ARG A 328 -5.70 14.90 1.04
CA ARG A 328 -4.77 16.04 0.89
C ARG A 328 -4.10 16.09 -0.47
N VAL A 329 -3.88 14.92 -1.08
CA VAL A 329 -3.16 14.74 -2.33
C VAL A 329 -4.00 13.83 -3.25
N PRO A 330 -4.16 14.18 -4.54
CA PRO A 330 -4.88 13.33 -5.49
C PRO A 330 -4.22 11.94 -5.59
N TYR A 331 -5.04 10.92 -5.46
CA TYR A 331 -4.66 9.51 -5.38
C TYR A 331 -5.11 8.79 -6.66
N HIS A 332 -4.14 8.50 -7.53
CA HIS A 332 -4.37 7.85 -8.82
C HIS A 332 -4.05 6.35 -8.75
N VAL A 333 -4.77 5.54 -9.51
CA VAL A 333 -4.68 4.07 -9.46
C VAL A 333 -4.55 3.43 -10.84
N CYS A 334 -3.82 2.32 -10.93
CA CYS A 334 -3.98 1.33 -12.00
C CYS A 334 -4.83 0.15 -11.50
N ILE A 335 -5.46 -0.58 -12.42
CA ILE A 335 -6.11 -1.85 -12.09
C ILE A 335 -5.05 -2.97 -12.06
N GLY A 336 -5.04 -3.77 -10.99
CA GLY A 336 -4.20 -4.96 -10.88
C GLY A 336 -5.00 -6.27 -10.99
N ASN A 337 -4.31 -7.40 -10.92
CA ASN A 337 -4.96 -8.71 -10.99
C ASN A 337 -5.84 -8.98 -9.77
N HIS A 338 -5.50 -8.44 -8.60
CA HIS A 338 -6.35 -8.59 -7.41
C HIS A 338 -7.60 -7.71 -7.40
N GLU A 339 -7.73 -6.77 -8.33
CA GLU A 339 -8.99 -6.05 -8.55
C GLU A 339 -9.87 -6.75 -9.59
N TYR A 340 -9.28 -7.39 -10.60
CA TYR A 340 -10.03 -7.86 -11.77
C TYR A 340 -10.12 -9.38 -11.92
N ASP A 341 -8.98 -10.10 -11.86
CA ASP A 341 -8.86 -11.44 -12.44
C ASP A 341 -9.85 -12.45 -11.89
N TRP A 342 -10.75 -12.89 -12.78
CA TRP A 342 -11.72 -13.94 -12.54
C TRP A 342 -12.12 -14.67 -13.84
N PRO A 343 -12.43 -15.98 -13.81
CA PRO A 343 -12.77 -16.72 -15.03
C PRO A 343 -14.04 -16.25 -15.75
N LEU A 344 -14.98 -15.63 -15.04
CA LEU A 344 -16.29 -15.19 -15.58
C LEU A 344 -16.27 -13.76 -16.17
N GLN A 345 -15.12 -13.09 -16.17
CA GLN A 345 -15.04 -11.70 -16.60
C GLN A 345 -15.15 -11.56 -18.14
N PRO A 346 -15.85 -10.52 -18.65
CA PRO A 346 -16.31 -10.48 -20.04
C PRO A 346 -15.27 -10.04 -21.06
N TRP A 347 -14.22 -9.33 -20.66
CA TRP A 347 -13.20 -8.80 -21.57
C TRP A 347 -11.79 -9.33 -21.26
N ARG A 348 -11.70 -10.51 -20.62
CA ARG A 348 -10.44 -11.25 -20.52
C ARG A 348 -9.89 -11.52 -21.93
N PRO A 349 -8.66 -11.06 -22.26
CA PRO A 349 -8.05 -11.40 -23.53
C PRO A 349 -7.89 -12.92 -23.70
N GLY A 350 -8.21 -13.46 -24.88
CA GLY A 350 -8.15 -14.92 -25.10
C GLY A 350 -6.76 -15.54 -24.86
N TRP A 351 -5.70 -14.76 -25.07
CA TRP A 351 -4.31 -15.18 -24.83
C TRP A 351 -3.93 -15.23 -23.35
N SER A 352 -4.70 -14.60 -22.45
CA SER A 352 -4.38 -14.52 -21.02
C SER A 352 -5.00 -15.64 -20.18
N TYR A 353 -5.62 -16.66 -20.80
CA TYR A 353 -6.30 -17.76 -20.08
C TYR A 353 -5.44 -18.46 -19.01
N GLY A 354 -4.13 -18.62 -19.26
CA GLY A 354 -3.19 -19.22 -18.30
C GLY A 354 -2.60 -18.24 -17.27
N VAL A 355 -2.74 -16.94 -17.54
CA VAL A 355 -2.22 -15.84 -16.71
C VAL A 355 -3.29 -15.42 -15.69
N TYR A 356 -4.50 -15.12 -16.18
CA TYR A 356 -5.59 -14.62 -15.34
C TYR A 356 -6.31 -15.76 -14.65
N ARG A 357 -6.26 -15.74 -13.32
CA ARG A 357 -6.79 -16.81 -12.47
C ARG A 357 -8.00 -16.33 -11.67
N LYS A 358 -7.88 -16.33 -10.35
CA LYS A 358 -8.97 -16.10 -9.39
C LYS A 358 -8.54 -15.04 -8.37
N ASP A 359 -7.66 -14.15 -8.78
CA ASP A 359 -6.91 -13.30 -7.87
C ASP A 359 -7.84 -12.26 -7.26
N GLY A 360 -8.81 -11.76 -8.03
CA GLY A 360 -9.82 -10.80 -7.57
C GLY A 360 -10.95 -11.38 -6.72
N GLY A 361 -11.00 -12.69 -6.47
CA GLY A 361 -11.96 -13.27 -5.52
C GLY A 361 -13.44 -13.04 -5.84
N GLY A 362 -13.78 -12.91 -7.13
CA GLY A 362 -15.14 -12.68 -7.60
C GLY A 362 -15.55 -11.20 -7.68
N GLU A 363 -14.65 -10.25 -7.43
CA GLU A 363 -14.94 -8.81 -7.53
C GLU A 363 -15.09 -8.29 -8.96
N CYS A 364 -14.30 -8.83 -9.91
CA CYS A 364 -14.33 -8.46 -11.33
C CYS A 364 -14.23 -6.94 -11.61
N GLY A 365 -13.44 -6.23 -10.82
CA GLY A 365 -13.20 -4.79 -10.98
C GLY A 365 -14.34 -3.89 -10.52
N VAL A 366 -15.44 -4.42 -9.97
CA VAL A 366 -16.61 -3.61 -9.58
C VAL A 366 -16.28 -2.66 -8.42
N PRO A 367 -15.68 -3.09 -7.29
CA PRO A 367 -15.30 -2.17 -6.23
C PRO A 367 -14.26 -1.14 -6.70
N TYR A 368 -13.23 -1.59 -7.43
CA TYR A 368 -12.22 -0.71 -8.04
C TYR A 368 -12.84 0.40 -8.90
N SER A 369 -13.77 0.03 -9.79
CA SER A 369 -14.40 0.97 -10.72
C SER A 369 -15.29 2.00 -10.05
N LEU A 370 -15.94 1.65 -8.94
CA LEU A 370 -16.94 2.52 -8.30
C LEU A 370 -16.39 3.28 -7.10
N ARG A 371 -15.36 2.75 -6.44
CA ARG A 371 -14.69 3.40 -5.32
C ARG A 371 -13.59 4.38 -5.74
N PHE A 372 -13.21 4.39 -7.02
CA PHE A 372 -12.30 5.37 -7.61
C PHE A 372 -12.90 5.99 -8.87
N LYS A 373 -12.48 7.22 -9.20
CA LYS A 373 -12.79 7.86 -10.48
C LYS A 373 -11.58 8.61 -11.00
N MET A 374 -11.02 8.13 -12.10
CA MET A 374 -9.83 8.66 -12.75
C MET A 374 -10.23 9.56 -13.93
N PRO A 375 -9.33 10.44 -14.42
CA PRO A 375 -9.56 11.14 -15.68
C PRO A 375 -9.67 10.15 -16.84
N GLY A 376 -10.16 10.62 -17.98
CA GLY A 376 -10.46 9.80 -19.14
C GLY A 376 -11.82 9.09 -19.05
N ASN A 377 -12.11 8.33 -20.10
CA ASN A 377 -13.41 7.71 -20.33
C ASN A 377 -13.30 6.22 -20.70
N SER A 378 -12.17 5.58 -20.43
CA SER A 378 -12.00 4.16 -20.66
C SER A 378 -13.02 3.38 -19.83
N SER A 379 -13.83 2.59 -20.53
CA SER A 379 -14.83 1.73 -19.88
C SER A 379 -15.05 0.46 -20.67
N LEU A 380 -15.23 -0.65 -19.97
CA LEU A 380 -15.59 -1.94 -20.56
C LEU A 380 -16.73 -2.58 -19.77
N PRO A 381 -17.61 -3.36 -20.40
CA PRO A 381 -18.76 -3.97 -19.71
C PRO A 381 -18.29 -4.91 -18.60
N THR A 382 -19.00 -4.97 -17.48
CA THR A 382 -18.73 -5.93 -16.38
C THR A 382 -19.25 -7.33 -16.66
N GLY A 383 -20.15 -7.48 -17.64
CA GLY A 383 -20.79 -8.77 -17.95
C GLY A 383 -21.85 -9.16 -16.93
N THR A 384 -22.10 -8.30 -15.94
CA THR A 384 -23.17 -8.39 -14.96
C THR A 384 -24.14 -7.22 -15.14
N VAL A 385 -25.04 -6.99 -14.18
CA VAL A 385 -25.91 -5.81 -14.17
C VAL A 385 -25.23 -4.57 -13.59
N ALA A 386 -23.98 -4.69 -13.14
CA ALA A 386 -23.18 -3.60 -12.62
C ALA A 386 -22.87 -2.56 -13.72
N PRO A 387 -22.63 -1.29 -13.35
CA PRO A 387 -22.04 -0.31 -14.28
C PRO A 387 -20.75 -0.83 -14.92
N ASN A 388 -20.41 -0.34 -16.11
CA ASN A 388 -19.16 -0.70 -16.78
C ASN A 388 -17.96 -0.47 -15.85
N THR A 389 -16.93 -1.32 -15.97
CA THR A 389 -15.64 -1.11 -15.32
C THR A 389 -14.95 0.08 -15.98
N GLU A 390 -14.72 1.13 -15.20
CA GLU A 390 -14.03 2.36 -15.58
C GLU A 390 -12.58 2.38 -15.05
N ASN A 391 -11.86 3.48 -15.29
CA ASN A 391 -10.50 3.75 -14.80
C ASN A 391 -9.42 2.81 -15.38
N LEU A 392 -9.67 2.20 -16.53
CA LEU A 392 -8.81 1.13 -17.07
C LEU A 392 -7.47 1.66 -17.63
N TYR A 393 -7.53 2.73 -18.40
CA TYR A 393 -6.36 3.40 -18.95
C TYR A 393 -6.70 4.87 -19.20
N TYR A 394 -5.75 5.75 -18.89
CA TYR A 394 -5.94 7.20 -18.93
C TYR A 394 -4.60 7.91 -18.83
N SER A 395 -4.58 9.21 -19.04
CA SER A 395 -3.36 10.01 -18.92
C SER A 395 -3.66 11.40 -18.35
N PHE A 396 -2.63 12.04 -17.82
CA PHE A 396 -2.69 13.44 -17.41
C PHE A 396 -1.29 14.05 -17.26
N ASP A 397 -1.17 15.35 -17.49
CA ASP A 397 0.05 16.11 -17.19
C ASP A 397 0.10 16.55 -15.72
N ALA A 398 1.25 16.55 -15.07
CA ALA A 398 1.43 17.28 -13.82
C ALA A 398 2.81 17.95 -13.85
N GLY A 399 2.84 19.28 -13.84
CA GLY A 399 4.07 20.05 -14.05
C GLY A 399 4.79 19.67 -15.35
N VAL A 400 6.00 19.14 -15.23
CA VAL A 400 6.89 18.77 -16.34
C VAL A 400 6.81 17.30 -16.76
N VAL A 401 5.87 16.53 -16.22
CA VAL A 401 5.72 15.10 -16.48
C VAL A 401 4.34 14.81 -17.06
N HIS A 402 4.31 14.07 -18.15
CA HIS A 402 3.10 13.42 -18.66
C HIS A 402 3.02 12.00 -18.08
N PHE A 403 1.94 11.69 -17.36
CA PHE A 403 1.70 10.36 -16.80
C PHE A 403 0.69 9.61 -17.66
N LEU A 404 1.06 8.41 -18.11
CA LEU A 404 0.20 7.49 -18.84
C LEU A 404 -0.01 6.22 -18.02
N TYR A 405 -1.27 5.94 -17.69
CA TYR A 405 -1.72 4.76 -16.97
C TYR A 405 -2.29 3.73 -17.94
N ILE A 406 -1.78 2.51 -17.88
CA ILE A 406 -2.24 1.37 -18.68
C ILE A 406 -2.74 0.25 -17.79
N SER A 407 -3.67 -0.54 -18.30
CA SER A 407 -4.16 -1.76 -17.69
C SER A 407 -3.51 -2.98 -18.34
N THR A 408 -2.79 -3.74 -17.53
CA THR A 408 -2.28 -5.07 -17.89
C THR A 408 -3.36 -6.15 -17.84
N GLU A 409 -4.55 -5.80 -17.35
CA GLU A 409 -5.71 -6.70 -17.19
C GLU A 409 -6.70 -6.60 -18.37
N THR A 410 -6.46 -5.68 -19.31
CA THR A 410 -7.24 -5.46 -20.53
C THR A 410 -6.43 -5.82 -21.78
N ASN A 411 -7.09 -5.96 -22.93
CA ASN A 411 -6.38 -6.21 -24.18
C ASN A 411 -5.56 -4.99 -24.61
N PHE A 412 -4.23 -5.14 -24.64
CA PHE A 412 -3.28 -4.11 -25.08
C PHE A 412 -2.55 -4.47 -26.39
N LEU A 413 -2.94 -5.56 -27.07
CA LEU A 413 -2.30 -5.96 -28.32
C LEU A 413 -2.57 -4.93 -29.43
N LYS A 414 -1.68 -4.88 -30.43
CA LYS A 414 -1.81 -3.96 -31.57
C LYS A 414 -3.20 -4.05 -32.21
N GLY A 415 -3.86 -2.89 -32.33
CA GLY A 415 -5.21 -2.75 -32.88
C GLY A 415 -6.34 -2.80 -31.85
N SER A 416 -6.06 -3.13 -30.58
CA SER A 416 -7.01 -2.98 -29.47
C SER A 416 -7.29 -1.50 -29.14
N ASP A 417 -8.39 -1.23 -28.45
CA ASP A 417 -8.76 0.11 -28.01
C ASP A 417 -7.69 0.74 -27.12
N GLN A 418 -7.16 -0.02 -26.17
CA GLN A 418 -6.08 0.46 -25.30
C GLN A 418 -4.79 0.73 -26.08
N TYR A 419 -4.41 -0.14 -27.02
CA TYR A 419 -3.22 0.11 -27.84
C TYR A 419 -3.36 1.41 -28.66
N ASN A 420 -4.53 1.61 -29.27
CA ASN A 420 -4.82 2.80 -30.06
C ASN A 420 -4.84 4.06 -29.17
N PHE A 421 -5.37 3.95 -27.95
CA PHE A 421 -5.30 5.01 -26.93
C PHE A 421 -3.85 5.35 -26.58
N ILE A 422 -3.04 4.36 -26.18
CA ILE A 422 -1.61 4.56 -25.83
C ILE A 422 -0.87 5.25 -26.98
N LYS A 423 -1.07 4.78 -28.21
CA LYS A 423 -0.44 5.37 -29.39
C LYS A 423 -0.84 6.83 -29.59
N ALA A 424 -2.13 7.12 -29.58
CA ALA A 424 -2.65 8.47 -29.81
C ALA A 424 -2.24 9.45 -28.69
N ASP A 425 -2.24 8.96 -27.45
CA ASP A 425 -1.83 9.72 -26.27
C ASP A 425 -0.34 10.11 -26.36
N LEU A 426 0.55 9.12 -26.58
CA LEU A 426 1.98 9.36 -26.76
C LEU A 426 2.30 10.28 -27.97
N GLU A 427 1.54 10.15 -29.07
CA GLU A 427 1.64 11.04 -30.23
C GLU A 427 1.27 12.50 -29.91
N SER A 428 0.42 12.72 -28.91
CA SER A 428 -0.11 14.04 -28.56
C SER A 428 0.76 14.85 -27.59
N VAL A 429 1.75 14.21 -26.95
CA VAL A 429 2.57 14.84 -25.89
C VAL A 429 3.44 15.97 -26.45
N ASP A 430 3.22 17.19 -25.97
CA ASP A 430 4.10 18.33 -26.22
C ASP A 430 5.31 18.30 -25.29
N ARG A 431 6.43 17.77 -25.80
CA ARG A 431 7.69 17.63 -25.03
C ARG A 431 8.32 18.95 -24.59
N ASN A 432 7.90 20.09 -25.15
CA ASN A 432 8.33 21.39 -24.62
C ASN A 432 7.62 21.72 -23.30
N LYS A 433 6.41 21.19 -23.08
CA LYS A 433 5.66 21.34 -21.83
C LYS A 433 6.00 20.24 -20.84
N THR A 434 5.96 19.00 -21.29
CA THR A 434 6.23 17.80 -20.48
C THR A 434 7.41 17.04 -21.08
N PRO A 435 8.66 17.42 -20.77
CA PRO A 435 9.85 16.75 -21.32
C PRO A 435 9.92 15.26 -20.97
N PHE A 436 9.29 14.86 -19.86
CA PHE A 436 9.27 13.49 -19.38
C PHE A 436 7.93 12.81 -19.58
N ILE A 437 7.97 11.55 -20.01
CA ILE A 437 6.81 10.66 -20.09
C ILE A 437 7.04 9.49 -19.13
N VAL A 438 6.11 9.30 -18.21
CA VAL A 438 6.11 8.18 -17.26
C VAL A 438 4.93 7.27 -17.58
N VAL A 439 5.22 6.06 -18.06
CA VAL A 439 4.22 5.01 -18.30
C VAL A 439 4.13 4.11 -17.08
N GLN A 440 2.91 3.74 -16.68
CA GLN A 440 2.65 2.97 -15.47
C GLN A 440 1.66 1.85 -15.77
N GLY A 441 2.00 0.62 -15.42
CA GLY A 441 1.14 -0.56 -15.52
C GLY A 441 1.35 -1.47 -14.31
N HIS A 442 0.47 -2.45 -14.11
CA HIS A 442 0.59 -3.32 -12.95
C HIS A 442 1.60 -4.46 -13.20
N ARG A 443 1.32 -5.40 -14.10
CA ARG A 443 2.23 -6.53 -14.38
C ARG A 443 3.49 -6.08 -15.15
N PRO A 444 4.71 -6.47 -14.73
CA PRO A 444 5.94 -5.90 -15.28
C PRO A 444 6.30 -6.43 -16.67
N MET A 445 6.74 -5.53 -17.55
CA MET A 445 7.34 -5.88 -18.85
C MET A 445 8.71 -6.54 -18.68
N TYR A 446 9.55 -5.96 -17.82
CA TYR A 446 10.86 -6.49 -17.45
C TYR A 446 10.90 -6.79 -15.96
N THR A 447 11.29 -8.01 -15.63
CA THR A 447 11.58 -8.44 -14.25
C THR A 447 12.56 -9.62 -14.31
N THR A 448 13.34 -9.79 -13.26
CA THR A 448 14.10 -11.03 -13.04
C THR A 448 13.48 -11.93 -11.98
N SER A 449 12.23 -11.66 -11.57
CA SER A 449 11.42 -12.60 -10.79
C SER A 449 11.23 -13.91 -11.56
N ASN A 450 11.35 -15.05 -10.87
CA ASN A 450 11.19 -16.38 -11.45
C ASN A 450 9.70 -16.81 -11.48
N GLU A 451 8.81 -15.93 -11.94
CA GLU A 451 7.40 -16.27 -12.16
C GLU A 451 7.17 -16.67 -13.62
N VAL A 452 6.88 -17.96 -13.83
CA VAL A 452 6.66 -18.49 -15.18
C VAL A 452 5.26 -18.21 -15.70
N THR A 453 4.28 -18.04 -14.80
CA THR A 453 2.86 -17.81 -15.14
C THR A 453 2.70 -16.55 -15.99
N ASP A 454 3.52 -15.52 -15.73
CA ASP A 454 3.45 -14.22 -16.37
C ASP A 454 4.31 -14.11 -17.64
N THR A 455 4.93 -15.20 -18.09
CA THR A 455 5.75 -15.21 -19.32
C THR A 455 4.97 -14.77 -20.56
N PRO A 456 3.76 -15.29 -20.85
CA PRO A 456 2.99 -14.85 -22.01
C PRO A 456 2.65 -13.35 -21.97
N MET A 457 2.39 -12.82 -20.76
CA MET A 457 2.10 -11.40 -20.54
C MET A 457 3.32 -10.53 -20.92
N ARG A 458 4.51 -10.89 -20.46
CA ARG A 458 5.78 -10.22 -20.78
C ARG A 458 6.09 -10.26 -22.28
N GLU A 459 5.99 -11.43 -22.90
CA GLU A 459 6.25 -11.60 -24.34
C GLU A 459 5.35 -10.70 -25.19
N ARG A 460 4.05 -10.60 -24.85
CA ARG A 460 3.10 -9.74 -25.55
C ARG A 460 3.37 -8.26 -25.35
N MET A 461 3.77 -7.85 -24.15
CA MET A 461 4.16 -6.47 -23.90
C MET A 461 5.42 -6.08 -24.69
N LEU A 462 6.42 -6.97 -24.78
CA LEU A 462 7.61 -6.75 -25.60
C LEU A 462 7.27 -6.69 -27.09
N GLU A 463 6.37 -7.56 -27.58
CA GLU A 463 5.97 -7.57 -28.98
C GLU A 463 5.16 -6.33 -29.37
N HIS A 464 4.24 -5.89 -28.52
CA HIS A 464 3.25 -4.87 -28.89
C HIS A 464 3.53 -3.49 -28.29
N LEU A 465 3.89 -3.40 -27.01
CA LEU A 465 4.02 -2.11 -26.33
C LEU A 465 5.43 -1.53 -26.39
N GLU A 466 6.48 -2.34 -26.20
CA GLU A 466 7.87 -1.86 -26.24
C GLU A 466 8.19 -1.02 -27.49
N PRO A 467 7.76 -1.40 -28.71
CA PRO A 467 8.02 -0.59 -29.91
C PRO A 467 7.42 0.82 -29.82
N LEU A 468 6.24 0.98 -29.20
CA LEU A 468 5.64 2.30 -28.98
C LEU A 468 6.42 3.09 -27.94
N LEU A 469 6.78 2.46 -26.81
CA LEU A 469 7.51 3.14 -25.72
C LEU A 469 8.87 3.67 -26.22
N VAL A 470 9.56 2.87 -27.04
CA VAL A 470 10.82 3.27 -27.68
C VAL A 470 10.58 4.36 -28.73
N GLN A 471 9.58 4.20 -29.61
CA GLN A 471 9.31 5.16 -30.69
C GLN A 471 9.01 6.57 -30.17
N TYR A 472 8.27 6.71 -29.05
CA TYR A 472 7.90 8.00 -28.48
C TYR A 472 8.85 8.47 -27.35
N ASN A 473 10.02 7.84 -27.21
CA ASN A 473 11.04 8.19 -26.21
C ASN A 473 10.46 8.32 -24.80
N VAL A 474 9.74 7.28 -24.36
CA VAL A 474 9.25 7.18 -22.98
C VAL A 474 10.44 7.24 -22.02
N THR A 475 10.32 8.04 -20.97
CA THR A 475 11.41 8.26 -20.03
C THR A 475 11.51 7.12 -19.02
N LEU A 476 10.38 6.76 -18.43
CA LEU A 476 10.32 5.84 -17.31
C LEU A 476 9.08 4.95 -17.47
N ALA A 477 9.26 3.65 -17.27
CA ALA A 477 8.18 2.67 -17.26
C ALA A 477 8.16 1.98 -15.89
N LEU A 478 7.07 2.18 -15.15
CA LEU A 478 6.90 1.69 -13.78
C LEU A 478 5.92 0.52 -13.74
N TRP A 479 6.25 -0.47 -12.91
CA TRP A 479 5.51 -1.73 -12.80
C TRP A 479 5.32 -2.14 -11.34
N GLY A 480 4.18 -2.73 -11.00
CA GLY A 480 3.91 -3.38 -9.70
C GLY A 480 4.08 -4.89 -9.78
N HIS A 481 3.15 -5.63 -9.15
CA HIS A 481 2.89 -7.09 -9.21
C HIS A 481 4.00 -7.98 -8.64
N VAL A 482 5.25 -7.65 -8.90
CA VAL A 482 6.41 -8.30 -8.29
C VAL A 482 6.74 -7.50 -7.04
N HIS A 483 6.61 -8.14 -5.87
CA HIS A 483 6.62 -7.44 -4.59
C HIS A 483 8.02 -7.06 -4.07
N ARG A 484 8.78 -6.41 -4.94
CA ARG A 484 10.19 -6.04 -4.78
C ARG A 484 10.45 -4.73 -5.51
N TYR A 485 11.58 -4.13 -5.15
CA TYR A 485 12.16 -3.07 -5.95
C TYR A 485 13.17 -3.66 -6.94
N GLU A 486 13.06 -3.34 -8.22
CA GLU A 486 14.06 -3.72 -9.22
C GLU A 486 14.20 -2.61 -10.26
N ARG A 487 15.41 -2.09 -10.44
CA ARG A 487 15.70 -1.06 -11.45
C ARG A 487 16.57 -1.64 -12.55
N PHE A 488 16.18 -1.38 -13.79
CA PHE A 488 16.93 -1.75 -14.99
C PHE A 488 17.75 -0.59 -15.56
N CYS A 489 18.73 -0.90 -16.40
CA CYS A 489 19.29 0.07 -17.34
C CYS A 489 18.19 0.54 -18.31
N PRO A 490 18.40 1.63 -19.08
CA PRO A 490 17.62 1.86 -20.29
C PRO A 490 17.68 0.60 -21.16
N VAL A 491 16.55 -0.04 -21.40
CA VAL A 491 16.52 -1.39 -21.97
C VAL A 491 15.49 -1.49 -23.09
N LYS A 492 15.90 -2.11 -24.20
CA LYS A 492 15.01 -2.52 -25.28
C LYS A 492 15.44 -3.89 -25.79
N ASN A 493 14.50 -4.78 -26.07
CA ASN A 493 14.77 -6.16 -26.50
C ASN A 493 15.90 -6.81 -25.66
N PHE A 494 15.79 -6.74 -24.33
CA PHE A 494 16.75 -7.26 -23.35
C PHE A 494 18.18 -6.70 -23.41
N SER A 495 18.45 -5.67 -24.22
CA SER A 495 19.77 -5.06 -24.39
C SER A 495 19.80 -3.68 -23.74
N CYS A 496 20.83 -3.42 -22.93
CA CYS A 496 21.04 -2.08 -22.37
C CYS A 496 21.46 -1.11 -23.47
N VAL A 497 21.00 0.13 -23.35
CA VAL A 497 21.50 1.28 -24.12
C VAL A 497 22.02 2.35 -23.16
N ASP A 498 22.91 3.21 -23.63
CA ASP A 498 23.49 4.27 -22.81
C ASP A 498 22.40 5.27 -22.38
N MET A 499 22.44 5.74 -21.12
CA MET A 499 21.51 6.75 -20.61
C MET A 499 21.49 8.03 -21.46
N ALA A 500 22.64 8.42 -22.03
CA ALA A 500 22.73 9.58 -22.93
C ALA A 500 21.91 9.38 -24.22
N SER A 501 21.81 8.14 -24.71
CA SER A 501 21.06 7.81 -25.93
C SER A 501 19.54 7.80 -25.73
N GLN A 502 19.05 7.93 -24.49
CA GLN A 502 17.64 7.77 -24.13
C GLN A 502 16.69 8.70 -24.91
N PHE A 503 17.16 9.86 -25.36
CA PHE A 503 16.37 10.85 -26.11
C PHE A 503 16.79 10.99 -27.58
N GLU A 504 17.67 10.12 -28.06
CA GLU A 504 18.13 10.05 -29.44
C GLU A 504 17.42 8.96 -30.24
N SER A 505 17.63 8.95 -31.56
CA SER A 505 17.14 7.87 -32.42
C SER A 505 17.79 6.54 -32.01
N GLY A 506 17.08 5.74 -31.21
CA GLY A 506 17.59 4.49 -30.67
C GLY A 506 17.65 4.42 -29.14
N GLY A 507 17.13 5.42 -28.42
CA GLY A 507 16.97 5.37 -26.96
C GLY A 507 16.01 4.29 -26.46
N ALA A 508 15.92 4.14 -25.14
CA ALA A 508 15.00 3.21 -24.50
C ALA A 508 14.57 3.73 -23.12
N PRO A 509 13.35 3.41 -22.64
CA PRO A 509 12.90 3.76 -21.30
C PRO A 509 13.74 3.05 -20.22
N VAL A 510 13.88 3.71 -19.07
CA VAL A 510 14.28 3.04 -17.83
C VAL A 510 13.06 2.28 -17.30
N HIS A 511 13.22 0.98 -17.02
CA HIS A 511 12.18 0.18 -16.39
C HIS A 511 12.44 0.02 -14.90
N VAL A 512 11.40 0.16 -14.08
CA VAL A 512 11.48 -0.05 -12.62
C VAL A 512 10.26 -0.81 -12.12
N VAL A 513 10.50 -1.88 -11.37
CA VAL A 513 9.48 -2.56 -10.57
C VAL A 513 9.44 -1.89 -9.20
N ILE A 514 8.25 -1.47 -8.78
CA ILE A 514 7.96 -0.71 -7.55
C ILE A 514 6.82 -1.34 -6.72
N GLY A 515 6.67 -2.67 -6.75
CA GLY A 515 5.61 -3.41 -6.05
C GLY A 515 5.88 -3.69 -4.57
N MET A 516 6.79 -2.95 -3.92
CA MET A 516 7.28 -3.24 -2.57
C MET A 516 6.52 -2.52 -1.45
N ALA A 517 5.28 -2.08 -1.65
CA ALA A 517 4.62 -1.21 -0.66
C ALA A 517 4.05 -1.94 0.57
N GLY A 518 3.80 -3.24 0.51
CA GLY A 518 3.33 -3.98 1.68
C GLY A 518 3.11 -5.48 1.48
N GLN A 519 2.84 -5.95 0.25
CA GLN A 519 2.73 -7.37 0.00
C GLN A 519 4.09 -8.07 0.10
N ASP A 520 4.14 -9.19 0.82
CA ASP A 520 5.40 -9.77 1.30
C ASP A 520 5.74 -11.13 0.67
N TRP A 521 4.75 -11.79 0.06
CA TRP A 521 4.96 -13.02 -0.70
C TRP A 521 5.45 -12.71 -2.10
N GLN A 522 6.58 -13.25 -2.54
CA GLN A 522 6.97 -13.19 -3.96
C GLN A 522 7.82 -14.40 -4.34
N PRO A 523 7.87 -14.74 -5.64
CA PRO A 523 8.83 -15.68 -6.17
C PRO A 523 10.27 -15.24 -5.94
N ILE A 524 11.18 -16.20 -5.87
CA ILE A 524 12.62 -15.93 -5.87
C ILE A 524 13.03 -15.24 -7.18
N TRP A 525 14.10 -14.46 -7.17
CA TRP A 525 14.73 -14.04 -8.43
C TRP A 525 15.26 -15.25 -9.20
N GLU A 526 15.45 -15.08 -10.51
CA GLU A 526 15.98 -16.07 -11.45
C GLU A 526 17.08 -16.92 -10.79
N PRO A 527 16.83 -18.22 -10.59
CA PRO A 527 17.73 -19.07 -9.83
C PRO A 527 18.96 -19.48 -10.66
N ARG A 528 20.00 -19.93 -9.97
CA ARG A 528 21.16 -20.52 -10.65
C ARG A 528 20.76 -21.86 -11.27
N PRO A 529 21.26 -22.20 -12.47
CA PRO A 529 20.98 -23.50 -13.10
C PRO A 529 21.35 -24.71 -12.23
N THR A 530 22.32 -24.56 -11.33
CA THR A 530 22.81 -25.62 -10.45
C THR A 530 22.28 -25.55 -9.01
N HIS A 531 21.63 -24.46 -8.62
CA HIS A 531 21.13 -24.22 -7.25
C HIS A 531 19.79 -23.48 -7.36
N LEU A 532 18.69 -24.25 -7.42
CA LEU A 532 17.35 -23.74 -7.76
C LEU A 532 16.71 -22.86 -6.67
N ASP A 533 17.28 -22.86 -5.48
CA ASP A 533 16.88 -22.07 -4.30
C ASP A 533 17.72 -20.79 -4.12
N VAL A 534 18.78 -20.61 -4.92
CA VAL A 534 19.70 -19.48 -4.81
C VAL A 534 19.58 -18.60 -6.06
N PRO A 535 19.35 -17.28 -5.90
CA PRO A 535 19.29 -16.38 -7.04
C PRO A 535 20.64 -16.29 -7.76
N ILE A 536 20.59 -16.01 -9.06
CA ILE A 536 21.76 -15.71 -9.86
C ILE A 536 22.52 -14.52 -9.26
N PHE A 537 23.84 -14.69 -9.08
CA PHE A 537 24.72 -13.64 -8.58
C PHE A 537 26.08 -13.66 -9.33
N PRO A 538 26.60 -12.49 -9.76
CA PRO A 538 25.91 -11.20 -9.75
C PRO A 538 24.63 -11.25 -10.58
N GLN A 539 23.69 -10.35 -10.29
CA GLN A 539 22.45 -10.24 -11.05
C GLN A 539 22.74 -9.95 -12.54
N PRO A 540 21.83 -10.27 -13.48
CA PRO A 540 22.03 -10.00 -14.90
C PRO A 540 22.35 -8.52 -15.13
N GLU A 541 23.27 -8.21 -16.04
CA GLU A 541 23.78 -6.84 -16.27
C GLU A 541 22.69 -5.79 -16.47
N ARG A 542 21.58 -6.17 -17.12
CA ARG A 542 20.41 -5.30 -17.31
C ARG A 542 19.67 -4.90 -16.03
N SER A 543 19.72 -5.74 -15.00
CA SER A 543 19.21 -5.46 -13.67
C SER A 543 20.31 -4.69 -12.93
N MET A 544 20.10 -3.39 -12.68
CA MET A 544 21.10 -2.50 -12.08
C MET A 544 21.03 -2.50 -10.55
N TYR A 545 19.83 -2.67 -9.99
CA TYR A 545 19.61 -2.74 -8.55
C TYR A 545 18.41 -3.64 -8.22
N ARG A 546 18.52 -4.40 -7.13
CA ARG A 546 17.43 -5.19 -6.56
C ARG A 546 17.30 -4.89 -5.06
N GLY A 547 16.09 -4.62 -4.60
CA GLY A 547 15.75 -4.38 -3.20
C GLY A 547 14.70 -5.37 -2.71
N GLY A 548 15.02 -6.07 -1.61
CA GLY A 548 14.10 -6.98 -0.91
C GLY A 548 13.21 -6.31 0.13
N GLU A 549 13.57 -5.09 0.52
CA GLU A 549 12.88 -4.33 1.56
C GLU A 549 11.61 -3.68 1.03
N PHE A 550 10.67 -3.40 1.94
CA PHE A 550 9.46 -2.65 1.62
C PHE A 550 9.73 -1.14 1.54
N GLY A 551 8.86 -0.43 0.84
CA GLY A 551 8.98 1.01 0.67
C GLY A 551 8.11 1.57 -0.44
N TYR A 552 8.49 2.76 -0.90
CA TYR A 552 7.85 3.46 -1.99
C TYR A 552 8.89 4.22 -2.79
N THR A 553 8.50 4.73 -3.96
CA THR A 553 9.37 5.64 -4.71
C THR A 553 8.86 7.07 -4.66
N ARG A 554 9.79 8.02 -4.67
CA ARG A 554 9.53 9.44 -4.80
C ARG A 554 10.14 9.94 -6.09
N LEU A 555 9.31 10.52 -6.95
CA LEU A 555 9.72 11.19 -8.17
C LEU A 555 9.76 12.69 -7.94
N VAL A 556 10.87 13.31 -8.29
CA VAL A 556 11.01 14.77 -8.39
C VAL A 556 11.58 15.09 -9.76
N ALA A 557 10.83 15.83 -10.57
CA ALA A 557 11.27 16.24 -11.90
C ALA A 557 11.27 17.76 -12.02
N THR A 558 12.28 18.32 -12.69
CA THR A 558 12.35 19.72 -13.12
C THR A 558 12.36 19.80 -14.65
N ARG A 559 12.52 20.98 -15.25
CA ARG A 559 12.72 21.07 -16.71
C ARG A 559 13.97 20.33 -17.21
N GLU A 560 14.97 20.14 -16.34
CA GLU A 560 16.31 19.65 -16.70
C GLU A 560 16.50 18.17 -16.44
N LYS A 561 15.88 17.62 -15.39
CA LYS A 561 16.06 16.21 -15.01
C LYS A 561 14.88 15.65 -14.23
N LEU A 562 14.74 14.33 -14.28
CA LEU A 562 13.85 13.53 -13.45
C LEU A 562 14.69 12.68 -12.51
N THR A 563 14.41 12.76 -11.20
CA THR A 563 15.03 11.91 -10.19
C THR A 563 13.98 10.98 -9.61
N LEU A 564 14.21 9.67 -9.67
CA LEU A 564 13.43 8.66 -8.99
C LEU A 564 14.25 8.11 -7.81
N THR A 565 13.68 8.16 -6.61
CA THR A 565 14.33 7.72 -5.37
C THR A 565 13.52 6.59 -4.73
N TYR A 566 14.15 5.46 -4.44
CA TYR A 566 13.56 4.39 -3.63
C TYR A 566 13.81 4.66 -2.14
N ILE A 567 12.72 4.77 -1.37
CA ILE A 567 12.72 5.03 0.07
C ILE A 567 12.22 3.78 0.80
N GLY A 568 13.04 3.25 1.71
CA GLY A 568 12.71 2.07 2.51
C GLY A 568 11.75 2.43 3.65
N ASN A 569 10.71 1.63 3.88
CA ASN A 569 9.75 1.90 4.96
C ASN A 569 10.24 1.47 6.36
N HIS A 570 11.32 0.69 6.44
CA HIS A 570 11.90 0.26 7.71
C HIS A 570 12.72 1.38 8.38
N ASP A 571 13.31 2.29 7.59
CA ASP A 571 14.17 3.37 8.09
C ASP A 571 13.84 4.77 7.55
N GLY A 572 13.01 4.88 6.52
CA GLY A 572 12.65 6.14 5.87
C GLY A 572 13.80 6.79 5.10
N GLN A 573 14.84 6.03 4.73
CA GLN A 573 16.03 6.49 4.03
C GLN A 573 16.04 6.09 2.55
N THR A 574 16.92 6.71 1.77
CA THR A 574 17.14 6.37 0.37
C THR A 574 18.00 5.11 0.23
N HIS A 575 17.52 4.12 -0.51
CA HIS A 575 18.22 2.86 -0.78
C HIS A 575 18.73 2.74 -2.22
N ASP A 576 18.05 3.41 -3.17
CA ASP A 576 18.47 3.52 -4.55
C ASP A 576 17.97 4.84 -5.18
N MET A 577 18.68 5.31 -6.21
CA MET A 577 18.32 6.54 -6.92
C MET A 577 18.79 6.47 -8.36
N VAL A 578 17.98 7.00 -9.27
CA VAL A 578 18.36 7.25 -10.66
C VAL A 578 17.99 8.67 -11.06
N GLU A 579 18.90 9.34 -11.76
CA GLU A 579 18.68 10.64 -12.38
C GLU A 579 18.68 10.48 -13.91
N ILE A 580 17.66 11.02 -14.56
CA ILE A 580 17.47 11.00 -16.00
C ILE A 580 17.44 12.45 -16.50
N PRO A 581 18.44 12.91 -17.27
CA PRO A 581 18.44 14.28 -17.82
C PRO A 581 17.31 14.44 -18.86
N SER A 582 16.91 15.67 -19.14
CA SER A 582 15.96 15.96 -20.22
C SER A 582 16.66 15.87 -21.59
N GLY A 583 15.91 15.56 -22.64
CA GLY A 583 16.44 15.61 -24.01
C GLY A 583 16.90 17.01 -24.45
N HIS A 584 16.41 18.09 -23.81
CA HIS A 584 16.84 19.47 -24.11
C HIS A 584 18.21 19.81 -23.54
N THR A 585 18.56 19.28 -22.37
CA THR A 585 19.87 19.48 -21.74
C THR A 585 21.00 18.82 -22.54
N LEU A 586 20.74 17.72 -23.24
CA LEU A 586 21.73 17.02 -24.06
C LEU A 586 22.03 17.77 -25.36
N LYS A 587 21.04 18.43 -25.99
CA LYS A 587 21.21 19.16 -27.26
C LYS A 587 22.00 20.47 -27.14
N ASN A 588 22.10 21.04 -25.93
CA ASN A 588 22.88 22.26 -25.71
C ASN A 588 24.38 22.00 -25.55
N ASP A 589 24.81 20.74 -25.50
CA ASP A 589 26.23 20.34 -25.36
C ASP A 589 26.88 19.97 -26.70
N ASP A 590 26.14 19.98 -27.81
CA ASP A 590 26.64 19.74 -29.18
C ASP A 590 27.38 20.95 -29.81
N GLY A 591 27.70 21.97 -29.01
CA GLY A 591 28.56 23.07 -29.43
C GLY A 591 30.03 22.70 -29.27
N GLU A 592 30.75 22.55 -30.38
CA GLU A 592 32.22 22.44 -30.41
C GLU A 592 32.87 23.48 -29.49
N GLY A 593 33.29 23.01 -28.32
CA GLY A 593 34.07 23.77 -27.35
C GLY A 593 34.96 22.79 -26.64
N VAL A 594 36.20 22.65 -27.12
CA VAL A 594 37.28 22.03 -26.35
C VAL A 594 37.46 22.88 -25.09
N VAL A 595 36.80 22.51 -24.00
CA VAL A 595 37.05 23.09 -22.69
C VAL A 595 38.26 22.37 -22.12
N GLU A 596 39.43 22.92 -22.44
CA GLU A 596 40.63 22.69 -21.66
C GLU A 596 40.32 23.07 -20.20
N SER A 597 40.27 22.08 -19.32
CA SER A 597 40.02 22.25 -17.89
C SER A 597 41.08 23.20 -17.29
N THR A 598 40.76 24.49 -17.21
CA THR A 598 41.49 25.45 -16.37
C THR A 598 41.04 25.28 -14.93
N LEU A 599 41.49 24.19 -14.32
CA LEU A 599 41.37 23.96 -12.89
C LEU A 599 42.15 25.06 -12.16
N SER A 600 41.42 26.04 -11.62
CA SER A 600 41.93 27.19 -10.87
C SER A 600 42.97 26.75 -9.82
N TRP A 601 44.09 27.49 -9.74
CA TRP A 601 45.21 27.16 -8.84
C TRP A 601 44.79 27.04 -7.36
N TYR A 602 43.70 27.72 -6.97
CA TYR A 602 43.10 27.61 -5.65
C TYR A 602 42.52 26.22 -5.37
N VAL A 603 41.96 25.53 -6.38
CA VAL A 603 41.42 24.18 -6.25
C VAL A 603 42.54 23.14 -6.18
N LYS A 604 43.63 23.32 -6.95
CA LYS A 604 44.84 22.49 -6.81
C LYS A 604 45.50 22.67 -5.44
N GLY A 605 45.52 23.90 -4.91
CA GLY A 605 46.01 24.19 -3.55
C GLY A 605 45.16 23.54 -2.45
N ALA A 606 43.83 23.58 -2.59
CA ALA A 606 42.90 22.97 -1.63
C ALA A 606 42.99 21.43 -1.62
N VAL A 607 43.12 20.80 -2.78
CA VAL A 607 43.28 19.34 -2.91
C VAL A 607 44.61 18.87 -2.30
N MET A 608 45.71 19.63 -2.48
CA MET A 608 47.01 19.31 -1.87
C MET A 608 47.01 19.49 -0.35
N LEU A 609 46.30 20.50 0.18
CA LEU A 609 46.13 20.70 1.62
C LEU A 609 45.30 19.56 2.24
N MET A 610 44.23 19.13 1.58
CA MET A 610 43.39 18.01 2.05
C MET A 610 44.14 16.67 2.03
N LEU A 611 44.98 16.43 1.01
CA LEU A 611 45.86 15.27 0.97
C LEU A 611 46.92 15.32 2.10
N GLY A 612 47.49 16.50 2.37
CA GLY A 612 48.45 16.69 3.46
C GLY A 612 47.84 16.40 4.85
N VAL A 613 46.60 16.86 5.09
CA VAL A 613 45.86 16.58 6.32
C VAL A 613 45.52 15.09 6.44
N PHE A 614 45.11 14.43 5.36
CA PHE A 614 44.79 13.00 5.36
C PHE A 614 46.04 12.12 5.60
N VAL A 615 47.16 12.44 4.96
CA VAL A 615 48.45 11.76 5.17
C VAL A 615 48.96 12.00 6.60
N GLY A 616 48.82 13.22 7.13
CA GLY A 616 49.15 13.54 8.52
C GLY A 616 48.30 12.75 9.53
N TYR A 617 46.99 12.62 9.28
CA TYR A 617 46.08 11.82 10.10
C TYR A 617 46.44 10.33 10.07
N ALA A 618 46.71 9.77 8.89
CA ALA A 618 47.11 8.38 8.73
C ALA A 618 48.46 8.07 9.41
N LEU A 619 49.46 8.95 9.25
CA LEU A 619 50.76 8.82 9.93
C LEU A 619 50.63 8.93 11.45
N GLY A 620 49.80 9.85 11.95
CA GLY A 620 49.49 9.99 13.37
C GLY A 620 48.76 8.77 13.96
N PHE A 621 47.87 8.15 13.19
CA PHE A 621 47.17 6.93 13.59
C PHE A 621 48.13 5.73 13.67
N VAL A 622 49.03 5.58 12.69
CA VAL A 622 50.02 4.49 12.67
C VAL A 622 51.06 4.63 13.80
N THR A 623 51.50 5.85 14.11
CA THR A 623 52.42 6.09 15.25
C THR A 623 51.75 5.88 16.61
N ARG A 624 50.45 6.19 16.74
CA ARG A 624 49.67 5.92 17.96
C ARG A 624 49.41 4.41 18.16
N CYS A 625 49.12 3.66 17.10
CA CYS A 625 48.96 2.20 17.16
C CYS A 625 50.26 1.48 17.52
N ARG A 626 51.41 1.93 17.00
CA ARG A 626 52.73 1.40 17.39
C ARG A 626 53.08 1.66 18.86
N ARG A 627 52.66 2.80 19.42
CA ARG A 627 52.89 3.13 20.84
C ARG A 627 52.00 2.33 21.81
N ASN A 628 50.79 1.96 21.39
CA ASN A 628 49.87 1.16 22.19
C ASN A 628 50.17 -0.36 22.19
N ASN A 629 50.82 -0.89 21.15
CA ASN A 629 51.19 -2.31 21.07
C ASN A 629 52.43 -2.71 21.90
N VAL A 630 53.17 -1.74 22.44
CA VAL A 630 54.33 -2.01 23.34
C VAL A 630 53.89 -2.23 24.80
N GLN A 631 52.64 -1.96 25.16
CA GLN A 631 52.15 -2.04 26.55
C GLN A 631 51.10 -3.13 26.85
N ARG A 632 50.77 -4.03 25.92
CA ARG A 632 49.86 -5.16 26.19
C ARG A 632 50.46 -6.49 25.74
N ALA A 633 51.46 -6.95 26.50
CA ALA A 633 51.87 -8.34 26.54
C ALA A 633 51.57 -8.88 27.94
N THR A 634 50.56 -9.75 28.04
CA THR A 634 50.37 -10.85 29.01
C THR A 634 48.88 -11.19 29.01
N TRP A 635 48.52 -12.40 28.58
CA TRP A 635 47.45 -13.26 29.14
C TRP A 635 47.41 -14.56 28.32
N THR A 636 47.61 -15.68 29.01
CA THR A 636 47.78 -17.05 28.47
C THR A 636 46.42 -17.75 28.35
N PRO A 637 46.17 -18.60 27.33
CA PRO A 637 44.91 -19.33 27.19
C PRO A 637 44.92 -20.67 27.93
N VAL A 638 43.78 -21.02 28.56
CA VAL A 638 43.49 -22.33 29.14
C VAL A 638 42.66 -23.15 28.15
N ARG A 639 43.11 -24.37 27.83
CA ARG A 639 42.38 -25.44 27.13
C ARG A 639 41.45 -26.17 28.09
N MET A 640 40.37 -26.78 27.56
CA MET A 640 39.76 -28.11 27.82
C MET A 640 38.34 -28.09 27.20
N GLU A 641 37.72 -29.10 26.62
CA GLU A 641 38.05 -30.42 26.05
C GLU A 641 36.73 -30.89 25.37
N GLU A 642 36.79 -31.71 24.33
CA GLU A 642 35.63 -32.38 23.71
C GLU A 642 35.04 -33.46 24.63
N SER A 643 33.73 -33.69 24.55
CA SER A 643 33.16 -35.03 24.77
C SER A 643 31.86 -35.22 23.99
N GLU A 644 31.85 -36.26 23.15
CA GLU A 644 30.66 -36.90 22.61
C GLU A 644 30.06 -37.89 23.65
N ALA A 645 28.73 -38.08 23.57
CA ALA A 645 28.04 -39.38 23.41
C ALA A 645 26.94 -39.75 24.43
N ASN A 646 25.79 -40.11 23.82
CA ASN A 646 24.78 -41.14 24.15
C ASN A 646 23.32 -40.70 24.43
N GLY A 647 22.39 -41.37 23.71
CA GLY A 647 20.96 -41.05 23.49
C GLY A 647 19.99 -41.42 24.63
N PRO A 648 18.73 -41.86 24.39
CA PRO A 648 18.04 -42.24 23.14
C PRO A 648 17.20 -41.13 22.49
#